data_AF-A0A9W9YUC9-F1
#
_entry.id   AF-A0A9W9YUC9-F1
#
_cell.length_a   1.000
_cell.length_b   1.000
_cell.length_c   1.000
_cell.angle_alpha   90.00
_cell.angle_beta   90.00
_cell.angle_gamma   90.00
#
_symmetry.space_group_name_H-M   'P 1'
#
loop_
_entity.id
_entity.type
_entity.pdbx_description
1 polymer ?
#
loop_
_entity_poly.entity_id
_entity_poly.type
_entity_poly.pdbx_seq_one_letter_code
_entity_poly.pdbx_strand_id
1 'polypeptide(L)'
;MSGGEWYSGTCGAYLIKMAEANLLLGKEVASEIRQKLKEDVAAIREENEAFKPGLAIVQIGDRSDSTVYIKSKVKAAEEIGMFARHVKLPRTSTQADVLKAVDELNKDSTIHGIIVQLPPDSEEPIDPAICTNAVAPEKDVDGLHDVNAGKLSRGELNDCIVPCTPRGCLELIKKSGTEIVGKEAVVLGRSKIVGSPMADLLKWHHATVTTCHSKTKDLPDVVRRGDIVVVGIGRADFVKGDWIKEGAVVVDCGIKCDSRCWANDCGDVDEQHSGPCQEGSSNAKEYLTRRQPVDANFRMWLSSKPDPSFPVSILQAGLKMTVEPPPGIKANLLRSLGGVGGVVTESVWEDSGPGPAWKRLLFGLCFFNAIVHERKKFGALGWNIPYEFTASDLEEVPWKAIRYLTGDIVYGGRVTDYWDQRCLQSILGKFYSPMALQESYGYTVDYVYRPPPPEISLSVCCEYIEGLPTVDAPELFGMDQNAGTAFLANQGRALIADLLAAQPRLTAAVGSNKTNDDIVLDLVSDTLKYLPQRVDSTSDGLTAGLLDPRLGSVSPDRLRQMTQKKLSQDPLADHADQSVYVTVLRQEINRFDRLLGIIHTSLSSLRLAVKGEVLMSEQLEEAYNALLCNRVPKAWEQAAYESCKPLGAWVDNLAKRVDFFSGWLDLVRKDKTSKSRMSRESGVTSTPTPSQSSMSVSAPRVHPNAFWLPAFFFPQGFLTAILQTHARERNVPVDSLSFCYRVLNEKWTNQELVHSESNVDFKRVAFQVRKCLKCDWAT
;
A
#
# COMPACT_ATOMS: atom_id res chain seq x y z
N MET A 1 7.11 -80.09 -9.90
CA MET A 1 7.56 -78.76 -9.44
C MET A 1 7.09 -77.77 -10.48
N SER A 2 6.04 -77.05 -10.12
CA SER A 2 5.15 -76.30 -11.02
C SER A 2 5.13 -74.82 -10.61
N GLY A 3 5.14 -73.94 -11.59
CA GLY A 3 4.95 -72.50 -11.45
C GLY A 3 5.84 -71.78 -12.46
N GLY A 4 5.36 -71.19 -13.54
CA GLY A 4 4.04 -70.60 -13.78
C GLY A 4 4.27 -69.16 -14.21
N GLU A 5 4.46 -68.96 -15.52
CA GLU A 5 4.55 -67.65 -16.17
C GLU A 5 3.19 -66.95 -16.14
N TRP A 6 3.09 -65.74 -15.58
CA TRP A 6 2.01 -64.78 -15.88
C TRP A 6 2.51 -63.32 -15.84
N TYR A 7 2.43 -62.66 -17.01
CA TYR A 7 2.14 -61.25 -17.32
C TYR A 7 2.93 -60.10 -16.69
N SER A 8 3.61 -59.32 -17.55
CA SER A 8 3.59 -57.85 -17.45
C SER A 8 3.29 -57.26 -18.83
N GLY A 9 2.13 -56.60 -18.92
CA GLY A 9 1.63 -55.97 -20.14
C GLY A 9 2.38 -54.69 -20.46
N THR A 10 2.63 -54.49 -21.74
CA THR A 10 3.12 -53.26 -22.35
C THR A 10 2.14 -52.11 -22.11
N CYS A 11 2.49 -51.18 -21.23
CA CYS A 11 1.83 -49.88 -21.16
C CYS A 11 2.52 -48.96 -22.17
N GLY A 12 1.86 -48.73 -23.30
CA GLY A 12 2.29 -47.76 -24.30
C GLY A 12 2.26 -46.36 -23.72
N ALA A 13 3.44 -45.76 -23.55
CA ALA A 13 3.56 -44.32 -23.33
C ALA A 13 3.18 -43.61 -24.64
N TYR A 14 1.97 -43.06 -24.68
CA TYR A 14 1.60 -42.10 -25.72
C TYR A 14 2.52 -40.88 -25.59
N LEU A 15 3.51 -40.79 -26.50
CA LEU A 15 4.22 -39.55 -26.80
C LEU A 15 3.20 -38.55 -27.35
N ILE A 16 2.69 -37.68 -26.49
CA ILE A 16 1.98 -36.48 -26.94
C ILE A 16 3.03 -35.60 -27.61
N LYS A 17 2.98 -35.51 -28.94
CA LYS A 17 3.66 -34.46 -29.70
C LYS A 17 3.21 -33.12 -29.09
N MET A 18 4.12 -32.40 -28.44
CA MET A 18 3.84 -31.03 -28.04
C MET A 18 3.81 -30.18 -29.32
N ALA A 19 2.63 -29.65 -29.65
CA ALA A 19 2.47 -28.72 -30.76
C ALA A 19 3.10 -27.37 -30.37
N GLU A 20 4.09 -26.90 -31.12
CA GLU A 20 4.65 -25.56 -30.97
C GLU A 20 3.59 -24.53 -31.41
N ALA A 21 3.24 -23.60 -30.52
CA ALA A 21 2.35 -22.49 -30.85
C ALA A 21 3.15 -21.41 -31.60
N ASN A 22 2.65 -20.94 -32.75
CA ASN A 22 3.25 -19.82 -33.46
C ASN A 22 2.78 -18.51 -32.81
N LEU A 23 3.68 -17.81 -32.12
CA LEU A 23 3.37 -16.57 -31.40
C LEU A 23 3.20 -15.40 -32.38
N LEU A 24 2.07 -14.70 -32.30
CA LEU A 24 1.85 -13.47 -33.05
C LEU A 24 2.37 -12.27 -32.25
N LEU A 25 3.44 -11.65 -32.73
CA LEU A 25 4.01 -10.46 -32.09
C LEU A 25 3.15 -9.22 -32.39
N GLY A 26 2.30 -8.85 -31.42
CA GLY A 26 1.42 -7.68 -31.55
C GLY A 26 2.16 -6.35 -31.79
N LYS A 27 3.44 -6.25 -31.39
CA LYS A 27 4.28 -5.07 -31.64
C LYS A 27 4.54 -4.84 -33.13
N GLU A 28 4.77 -5.90 -33.91
CA GLU A 28 5.01 -5.79 -35.35
C GLU A 28 3.75 -5.29 -36.06
N VAL A 29 2.61 -5.91 -35.75
CA VAL A 29 1.30 -5.52 -36.29
C VAL A 29 0.97 -4.08 -35.93
N ALA A 30 1.21 -3.66 -34.68
CA ALA A 30 1.00 -2.28 -34.25
C ALA A 30 1.91 -1.29 -35.00
N SER A 31 3.18 -1.65 -35.24
CA SER A 31 4.12 -0.81 -36.00
C SER A 31 3.67 -0.63 -37.45
N GLU A 32 3.25 -1.72 -38.11
CA GLU A 32 2.71 -1.67 -39.48
C GLU A 32 1.46 -0.77 -39.57
N ILE A 33 0.52 -0.91 -38.62
CA ILE A 33 -0.69 -0.09 -38.57
C ILE A 33 -0.34 1.39 -38.37
N ARG A 34 0.57 1.71 -37.45
CA ARG A 34 0.99 3.10 -37.21
C ARG A 34 1.66 3.73 -38.42
N GLN A 35 2.51 2.97 -39.12
CA GLN A 35 3.17 3.44 -40.34
C GLN A 35 2.13 3.75 -41.43
N LYS A 36 1.18 2.85 -41.64
CA LYS A 36 0.08 3.07 -42.59
C LYS A 36 -0.76 4.30 -42.23
N LEU A 37 -1.16 4.43 -40.97
CA LEU A 37 -1.94 5.60 -40.51
C LEU A 37 -1.17 6.91 -40.68
N LYS A 38 0.16 6.90 -40.51
CA LYS A 38 1.00 8.08 -40.73
C LYS A 38 1.00 8.50 -42.20
N GLU A 39 1.05 7.54 -43.11
CA GLU A 39 0.94 7.78 -44.56
C GLU A 39 -0.45 8.33 -44.93
N ASP A 40 -1.52 7.73 -44.37
CA ASP A 40 -2.89 8.20 -44.59
C ASP A 40 -3.10 9.63 -44.07
N VAL A 41 -2.59 9.96 -42.88
CA VAL A 41 -2.68 11.32 -42.32
C VAL A 41 -1.86 12.33 -43.14
N ALA A 42 -0.71 11.91 -43.68
CA ALA A 42 0.08 12.76 -44.57
C ALA A 42 -0.67 13.03 -45.88
N ALA A 43 -1.27 12.02 -46.50
CA ALA A 43 -2.05 12.17 -47.74
C ALA A 43 -3.25 13.10 -47.56
N ILE A 44 -4.01 12.96 -46.46
CA ILE A 44 -5.16 13.85 -46.18
C ILE A 44 -4.69 15.30 -45.94
N ARG A 45 -3.52 15.48 -45.33
CA ARG A 45 -2.93 16.82 -45.13
C ARG A 45 -2.47 17.49 -46.42
N GLU A 46 -2.03 16.72 -47.40
CA GLU A 46 -1.72 17.25 -48.74
C GLU A 46 -2.99 17.77 -49.43
N GLU A 47 -4.13 17.11 -49.23
CA GLU A 47 -5.42 17.55 -49.76
C GLU A 47 -6.04 18.71 -48.97
N ASN A 48 -5.79 18.77 -47.65
CA ASN A 48 -6.32 19.80 -46.76
C ASN A 48 -5.29 20.22 -45.71
N GLU A 49 -4.55 21.28 -46.01
CA GLU A 49 -3.46 21.80 -45.17
C GLU A 49 -3.92 22.23 -43.76
N ALA A 50 -5.20 22.62 -43.62
CA ALA A 50 -5.79 23.01 -42.33
C ALA A 50 -6.24 21.80 -41.49
N PHE A 51 -6.29 20.60 -42.07
CA PHE A 51 -6.79 19.42 -41.38
C PHE A 51 -5.72 18.78 -40.49
N LYS A 52 -5.98 18.82 -39.18
CA LYS A 52 -5.17 18.13 -38.17
C LYS A 52 -6.09 17.28 -37.30
N PRO A 53 -6.01 15.94 -37.38
CA PRO A 53 -6.80 15.07 -36.52
C PRO A 53 -6.49 15.36 -35.05
N GLY A 54 -7.54 15.51 -34.23
CA GLY A 54 -7.42 15.88 -32.82
C GLY A 54 -7.97 14.78 -31.91
N LEU A 55 -7.16 14.31 -30.95
CA LEU A 55 -7.53 13.34 -29.94
C LEU A 55 -7.48 13.98 -28.55
N ALA A 56 -8.59 13.97 -27.82
CA ALA A 56 -8.63 14.38 -26.42
C ALA A 56 -8.68 13.17 -25.49
N ILE A 57 -7.89 13.18 -24.41
CA ILE A 57 -7.88 12.13 -23.40
C ILE A 57 -8.23 12.77 -22.06
N VAL A 58 -9.34 12.35 -21.46
CA VAL A 58 -9.82 12.83 -20.15
C VAL A 58 -9.34 11.86 -19.06
N GLN A 59 -8.47 12.34 -18.19
CA GLN A 59 -7.96 11.63 -17.02
C GLN A 59 -8.61 12.19 -15.75
N ILE A 60 -9.11 11.32 -14.88
CA ILE A 60 -9.61 11.69 -13.55
C ILE A 60 -8.64 11.14 -12.50
N GLY A 61 -8.05 12.02 -11.71
CA GLY A 61 -7.09 11.66 -10.68
C GLY A 61 -5.70 11.33 -11.20
N ASP A 62 -4.93 10.63 -10.38
CA ASP A 62 -3.46 10.55 -10.50
C ASP A 62 -2.90 9.13 -10.37
N ARG A 63 -3.72 8.13 -10.72
CA ARG A 63 -3.30 6.74 -10.71
C ARG A 63 -2.10 6.51 -11.65
N SER A 64 -1.08 5.85 -11.12
CA SER A 64 0.24 5.70 -11.77
C SER A 64 0.17 4.84 -13.04
N ASP A 65 -0.59 3.75 -13.03
CA ASP A 65 -0.89 2.90 -14.19
C ASP A 65 -1.54 3.72 -15.32
N SER A 66 -2.60 4.48 -15.02
CA SER A 66 -3.32 5.32 -15.97
C SER A 66 -2.40 6.35 -16.63
N THR A 67 -1.51 6.97 -15.85
CA THR A 67 -0.58 7.99 -16.34
C THR A 67 0.42 7.42 -17.36
N VAL A 68 0.89 6.19 -17.16
CA VAL A 68 1.80 5.51 -18.13
C VAL A 68 1.06 5.21 -19.44
N TYR A 69 -0.15 4.66 -19.37
CA TYR A 69 -0.95 4.37 -20.57
C TYR A 69 -1.30 5.64 -21.36
N ILE A 70 -1.65 6.73 -20.67
CA ILE A 70 -1.95 8.01 -21.33
C ILE A 70 -0.73 8.56 -22.05
N LYS A 71 0.46 8.54 -21.43
CA LYS A 71 1.71 8.95 -22.09
C LYS A 71 1.96 8.14 -23.37
N SER A 72 1.70 6.83 -23.33
CA SER A 72 1.82 5.98 -24.52
C SER A 72 0.83 6.36 -25.62
N LYS A 73 -0.44 6.64 -25.28
CA LYS A 73 -1.47 7.10 -26.23
C LYS A 73 -1.12 8.45 -26.86
N VAL A 74 -0.66 9.42 -26.05
CA VAL A 74 -0.23 10.74 -26.53
C VAL A 74 0.95 10.60 -27.50
N LYS A 75 1.98 9.83 -27.11
CA LYS A 75 3.16 9.59 -27.96
C LYS A 75 2.76 8.93 -29.29
N ALA A 76 1.91 7.91 -29.26
CA ALA A 76 1.46 7.22 -30.48
C ALA A 76 0.66 8.16 -31.40
N ALA A 77 -0.18 9.04 -30.84
CA ALA A 77 -0.92 10.04 -31.61
C ALA A 77 0.03 11.06 -32.27
N GLU A 78 1.02 11.55 -31.53
CA GLU A 78 2.03 12.48 -32.05
C GLU A 78 2.92 11.85 -33.13
N GLU A 79 3.29 10.58 -33.00
CA GLU A 79 4.08 9.83 -33.99
C GLU A 79 3.37 9.70 -35.36
N ILE A 80 2.04 9.56 -35.34
CA ILE A 80 1.17 9.51 -36.53
C ILE A 80 0.93 10.93 -37.10
N GLY A 81 1.25 11.98 -36.33
CA GLY A 81 1.06 13.38 -36.71
C GLY A 81 -0.25 13.99 -36.21
N MET A 82 -1.00 13.33 -35.32
CA MET A 82 -2.23 13.87 -34.73
C MET A 82 -1.94 14.93 -33.66
N PHE A 83 -2.89 15.82 -33.39
CA PHE A 83 -2.90 16.67 -32.20
C PHE A 83 -3.48 15.90 -31.03
N ALA A 84 -2.73 15.76 -29.93
CA ALA A 84 -3.21 15.11 -28.70
C ALA A 84 -3.38 16.13 -27.59
N ARG A 85 -4.56 16.18 -26.97
CA ARG A 85 -4.88 17.04 -25.82
C ARG A 85 -5.16 16.19 -24.60
N HIS A 86 -4.31 16.29 -23.59
CA HIS A 86 -4.52 15.64 -22.31
C HIS A 86 -5.29 16.59 -21.36
N VAL A 87 -6.50 16.21 -20.98
CA VAL A 87 -7.35 16.93 -20.01
C VAL A 87 -7.30 16.18 -18.69
N LYS A 88 -6.61 16.77 -17.71
CA LYS A 88 -6.42 16.18 -16.39
C LYS A 88 -7.33 16.85 -15.36
N LEU A 89 -8.24 16.07 -14.78
CA LEU A 89 -9.18 16.48 -13.75
C LEU A 89 -8.69 16.00 -12.36
N PRO A 90 -8.77 16.84 -11.31
CA PRO A 90 -8.35 16.45 -9.96
C PRO A 90 -9.23 15.33 -9.37
N ARG A 91 -8.73 14.63 -8.35
CA ARG A 91 -9.45 13.54 -7.65
C ARG A 91 -10.75 14.00 -6.97
N THR A 92 -10.85 15.29 -6.65
CA THR A 92 -12.04 15.94 -6.07
C THR A 92 -13.13 16.28 -7.11
N SER A 93 -12.89 16.02 -8.40
CA SER A 93 -13.86 16.32 -9.46
C SER A 93 -15.10 15.45 -9.31
N THR A 94 -16.27 16.06 -9.45
CA THR A 94 -17.55 15.37 -9.43
C THR A 94 -17.88 14.80 -10.82
N GLN A 95 -18.86 13.90 -10.89
CA GLN A 95 -19.39 13.42 -12.17
C GLN A 95 -19.86 14.57 -13.08
N ALA A 96 -20.43 15.65 -12.51
CA ALA A 96 -20.87 16.81 -13.27
C ALA A 96 -19.69 17.54 -13.93
N ASP A 97 -18.54 17.62 -13.27
CA ASP A 97 -17.33 18.24 -13.81
C ASP A 97 -16.77 17.43 -14.99
N VAL A 98 -16.78 16.10 -14.89
CA VAL A 98 -16.39 15.21 -15.99
C VAL A 98 -17.32 15.39 -17.19
N LEU A 99 -18.64 15.39 -16.96
CA LEU A 99 -19.63 15.60 -18.02
C LEU A 99 -19.47 16.96 -18.69
N LYS A 100 -19.18 18.01 -17.91
CA LYS A 100 -18.91 19.34 -18.46
C LYS A 100 -17.66 19.36 -19.32
N ALA A 101 -16.56 18.74 -18.88
CA ALA A 101 -15.34 18.64 -19.65
C ALA A 101 -15.56 17.87 -20.98
N VAL A 102 -16.34 16.77 -20.94
CA VAL A 102 -16.69 16.02 -22.14
C VAL A 102 -17.60 16.83 -23.08
N ASP A 103 -18.56 17.58 -22.55
CA ASP A 103 -19.44 18.45 -23.36
C ASP A 103 -18.67 19.59 -24.05
N GLU A 104 -17.69 20.19 -23.37
CA GLU A 104 -16.77 21.17 -23.97
C GLU A 104 -15.96 20.56 -25.12
N LEU A 105 -15.45 19.34 -24.95
CA LEU A 105 -14.70 18.61 -25.99
C LEU A 105 -15.60 18.17 -27.15
N ASN A 106 -16.84 17.80 -26.89
CA ASN A 106 -17.82 17.46 -27.93
C ASN A 106 -18.09 18.66 -28.84
N LYS A 107 -18.17 19.88 -28.30
CA LYS A 107 -18.41 21.12 -29.06
C LYS A 107 -17.18 21.64 -29.80
N ASP A 108 -15.98 21.23 -29.39
CA ASP A 108 -14.72 21.65 -30.01
C ASP A 108 -14.57 20.99 -31.39
N SER A 109 -14.53 21.81 -32.45
CA SER A 109 -14.35 21.34 -33.83
C SER A 109 -12.93 20.90 -34.15
N THR A 110 -11.95 21.19 -33.29
CA THR A 110 -10.56 20.73 -33.45
C THR A 110 -10.37 19.29 -32.94
N ILE A 111 -11.27 18.83 -32.06
CA ILE A 111 -11.22 17.49 -31.47
C ILE A 111 -12.17 16.56 -32.23
N HIS A 112 -11.61 15.50 -32.78
CA HIS A 112 -12.30 14.50 -33.60
C HIS A 112 -12.52 13.19 -32.85
N GLY A 113 -11.72 12.92 -31.80
CA GLY A 113 -11.85 11.74 -30.95
C GLY A 113 -11.67 12.06 -29.48
N ILE A 114 -12.42 11.38 -28.61
CA ILE A 114 -12.39 11.57 -27.16
C ILE A 114 -12.26 10.20 -26.48
N ILE A 115 -11.30 10.09 -25.55
CA ILE A 115 -11.11 8.93 -24.68
C ILE A 115 -11.38 9.38 -23.25
N VAL A 116 -12.29 8.70 -22.56
CA VAL A 116 -12.46 8.84 -21.11
C VAL A 116 -11.72 7.69 -20.44
N GLN A 117 -10.61 7.98 -19.76
CA GLN A 117 -9.75 6.94 -19.23
C GLN A 117 -10.40 6.22 -18.03
N LEU A 118 -10.49 4.90 -18.11
CA LEU A 118 -11.08 4.03 -17.09
C LEU A 118 -10.02 3.15 -16.38
N PRO A 119 -10.29 2.69 -15.14
CA PRO A 119 -11.32 3.19 -14.23
C PRO A 119 -10.98 4.59 -13.68
N PRO A 120 -11.98 5.41 -13.29
CA PRO A 120 -11.72 6.73 -12.71
C PRO A 120 -11.05 6.62 -11.33
N ASP A 121 -10.15 7.55 -11.00
CA ASP A 121 -9.56 7.72 -9.66
C ASP A 121 -10.14 9.00 -9.03
N SER A 122 -11.31 8.87 -8.39
CA SER A 122 -12.01 9.97 -7.73
C SER A 122 -12.36 9.60 -6.29
N GLU A 123 -12.41 10.61 -5.43
CA GLU A 123 -12.91 10.49 -4.04
C GLU A 123 -14.44 10.35 -4.01
N GLU A 124 -15.12 10.89 -5.01
CA GLU A 124 -16.57 10.78 -5.19
C GLU A 124 -16.92 9.63 -6.15
N PRO A 125 -18.05 8.95 -5.95
CA PRO A 125 -18.48 7.89 -6.85
C PRO A 125 -18.87 8.48 -8.21
N ILE A 126 -18.10 8.18 -9.25
CA ILE A 126 -18.38 8.52 -10.64
C ILE A 126 -18.84 7.27 -11.37
N ASP A 127 -19.98 7.33 -12.07
CA ASP A 127 -20.42 6.24 -12.94
C ASP A 127 -19.67 6.28 -14.28
N PRO A 128 -18.81 5.28 -14.57
CA PRO A 128 -18.06 5.24 -15.82
C PRO A 128 -18.95 5.18 -17.06
N ALA A 129 -20.09 4.47 -16.98
CA ALA A 129 -20.96 4.27 -18.13
C ALA A 129 -21.64 5.57 -18.56
N ILE A 130 -22.03 6.40 -17.60
CA ILE A 130 -22.59 7.73 -17.89
C ILE A 130 -21.53 8.63 -18.53
N CYS A 131 -20.28 8.56 -18.06
CA CYS A 131 -19.19 9.38 -18.60
C CYS A 131 -18.79 8.96 -20.02
N THR A 132 -18.67 7.66 -20.30
CA THR A 132 -18.38 7.16 -21.65
C THR A 132 -19.52 7.43 -22.61
N ASN A 133 -20.78 7.28 -22.16
CA ASN A 133 -21.95 7.55 -22.99
C ASN A 133 -22.24 9.05 -23.19
N ALA A 134 -21.52 9.94 -22.50
CA ALA A 134 -21.60 11.39 -22.73
C ALA A 134 -20.73 11.84 -23.93
N VAL A 135 -19.77 11.02 -24.36
CA VAL A 135 -18.99 11.28 -25.57
C VAL A 135 -19.91 11.16 -26.78
N ALA A 136 -19.86 12.11 -27.72
CA ALA A 136 -20.67 12.03 -28.93
C ALA A 136 -20.36 10.73 -29.72
N PRO A 137 -21.35 10.01 -30.27
CA PRO A 137 -21.13 8.73 -30.96
C PRO A 137 -20.08 8.79 -32.07
N GLU A 138 -19.97 9.92 -32.76
CA GLU A 138 -19.03 10.15 -33.88
C GLU A 138 -17.60 10.45 -33.40
N LYS A 139 -17.42 10.79 -32.11
CA LYS A 139 -16.12 11.07 -31.48
C LYS A 139 -15.68 9.99 -30.51
N ASP A 140 -16.48 8.94 -30.31
CA ASP A 140 -16.22 7.83 -29.38
C ASP A 140 -15.24 6.81 -29.96
N VAL A 141 -13.94 7.11 -29.85
CA VAL A 141 -12.87 6.27 -30.41
C VAL A 141 -12.67 4.94 -29.66
N ASP A 142 -13.16 4.83 -28.42
CA ASP A 142 -13.14 3.57 -27.67
C ASP A 142 -14.33 2.67 -28.03
N GLY A 143 -15.37 3.21 -28.70
CA GLY A 143 -16.57 2.49 -29.12
C GLY A 143 -17.47 2.06 -27.95
N LEU A 144 -17.41 2.76 -26.82
CA LEU A 144 -18.14 2.39 -25.59
C LEU A 144 -19.53 3.04 -25.49
N HIS A 145 -19.89 3.94 -26.41
CA HIS A 145 -21.19 4.58 -26.45
C HIS A 145 -22.28 3.57 -26.86
N ASP A 146 -23.44 3.62 -26.20
CA ASP A 146 -24.50 2.60 -26.35
C ASP A 146 -25.06 2.55 -27.78
N VAL A 147 -25.13 3.69 -28.47
CA VAL A 147 -25.48 3.80 -29.90
C VAL A 147 -24.49 3.02 -30.78
N ASN A 148 -23.18 3.18 -30.59
CA ASN A 148 -22.17 2.45 -31.37
C ASN A 148 -22.25 0.94 -31.09
N ALA A 149 -22.41 0.55 -29.83
CA ALA A 149 -22.63 -0.85 -29.47
C ALA A 149 -23.91 -1.42 -30.14
N GLY A 150 -24.99 -0.64 -30.19
CA GLY A 150 -26.23 -1.00 -30.87
C GLY A 150 -26.08 -1.14 -32.39
N LYS A 151 -25.39 -0.18 -33.04
CA LYS A 151 -25.07 -0.23 -34.48
C LYS A 151 -24.23 -1.46 -34.83
N LEU A 152 -23.22 -1.79 -34.02
CA LEU A 152 -22.41 -3.00 -34.18
C LEU A 152 -23.27 -4.26 -34.06
N SER A 153 -24.15 -4.34 -33.06
CA SER A 153 -25.01 -5.51 -32.87
C SER A 153 -25.98 -5.73 -34.05
N ARG A 154 -26.45 -4.63 -34.65
CA ARG A 154 -27.30 -4.61 -35.86
C ARG A 154 -26.56 -4.83 -37.18
N GLY A 155 -25.22 -4.75 -37.18
CA GLY A 155 -24.41 -4.94 -38.39
C GLY A 155 -24.23 -3.70 -39.25
N GLU A 156 -24.49 -2.51 -38.70
CA GLU A 156 -24.34 -1.22 -39.39
C GLU A 156 -22.87 -0.77 -39.39
N LEU A 157 -21.96 -1.62 -39.86
CA LEU A 157 -20.51 -1.44 -39.76
C LEU A 157 -19.96 -0.20 -40.48
N ASN A 158 -20.70 0.34 -41.46
CA ASN A 158 -20.28 1.51 -42.24
C ASN A 158 -20.44 2.83 -41.47
N ASP A 159 -21.34 2.87 -40.49
CA ASP A 159 -21.67 4.08 -39.71
C ASP A 159 -21.43 3.86 -38.20
N CYS A 160 -20.58 2.89 -37.87
CA CYS A 160 -20.30 2.45 -36.52
C CYS A 160 -18.80 2.58 -36.23
N ILE A 161 -18.45 3.28 -35.15
CA ILE A 161 -17.11 3.17 -34.59
C ILE A 161 -17.02 1.84 -33.83
N VAL A 162 -16.23 0.91 -34.35
CA VAL A 162 -16.04 -0.41 -33.73
C VAL A 162 -15.16 -0.25 -32.49
N PRO A 163 -15.49 -0.90 -31.35
CA PRO A 163 -14.67 -0.83 -30.16
C PRO A 163 -13.22 -1.22 -30.43
N CYS A 164 -12.29 -0.43 -29.90
CA CYS A 164 -10.88 -0.45 -30.29
C CYS A 164 -10.19 -1.79 -29.95
N THR A 165 -10.50 -2.39 -28.80
CA THR A 165 -9.90 -3.67 -28.37
C THR A 165 -10.38 -4.86 -29.23
N PRO A 166 -11.70 -5.09 -29.43
CA PRO A 166 -12.18 -6.07 -30.41
C PRO A 166 -11.62 -5.85 -31.82
N ARG A 167 -11.49 -4.59 -32.25
CA ARG A 167 -10.90 -4.30 -33.56
C ARG A 167 -9.43 -4.74 -33.64
N GLY A 168 -8.67 -4.49 -32.57
CA GLY A 168 -7.30 -5.00 -32.44
C GLY A 168 -7.24 -6.53 -32.43
N CYS A 169 -8.06 -7.19 -31.60
CA CYS A 169 -8.13 -8.66 -31.53
C CYS A 169 -8.54 -9.25 -32.93
N LEU A 170 -9.39 -8.56 -33.72
CA LEU A 170 -9.72 -8.94 -35.11
C LEU A 170 -8.54 -8.79 -36.10
N GLU A 171 -7.80 -7.68 -36.07
CA GLU A 171 -6.65 -7.49 -36.97
C GLU A 171 -5.54 -8.52 -36.69
N LEU A 172 -5.35 -8.93 -35.43
CA LEU A 172 -4.46 -10.03 -35.07
C LEU A 172 -4.90 -11.36 -35.69
N ILE A 173 -6.20 -11.67 -35.64
CA ILE A 173 -6.75 -12.89 -36.27
C ILE A 173 -6.56 -12.85 -37.79
N LYS A 174 -6.73 -11.70 -38.45
CA LYS A 174 -6.46 -11.60 -39.89
C LYS A 174 -4.99 -11.82 -40.21
N LYS A 175 -4.08 -11.28 -39.39
CA LYS A 175 -2.63 -11.44 -39.57
C LYS A 175 -2.16 -12.88 -39.34
N SER A 176 -2.89 -13.68 -38.55
CA SER A 176 -2.58 -15.11 -38.38
C SER A 176 -2.72 -15.93 -39.66
N GLY A 177 -3.35 -15.38 -40.71
CA GLY A 177 -3.63 -16.08 -41.96
C GLY A 177 -4.84 -17.01 -41.88
N THR A 178 -5.59 -17.01 -40.77
CA THR A 178 -6.78 -17.83 -40.60
C THR A 178 -8.00 -17.16 -41.23
N GLU A 179 -8.62 -17.85 -42.19
CA GLU A 179 -9.87 -17.39 -42.78
C GLU A 179 -11.00 -17.48 -41.74
N ILE A 180 -11.66 -16.34 -41.45
CA ILE A 180 -12.71 -16.25 -40.42
C ILE A 180 -14.04 -16.84 -40.92
N VAL A 181 -14.27 -16.80 -42.23
CA VAL A 181 -15.54 -17.21 -42.85
C VAL A 181 -15.81 -18.69 -42.61
N GLY A 182 -16.97 -18.99 -42.03
CA GLY A 182 -17.42 -20.37 -41.76
C GLY A 182 -16.74 -21.08 -40.58
N LYS A 183 -15.78 -20.43 -39.89
CA LYS A 183 -15.10 -21.01 -38.72
C LYS A 183 -15.94 -20.94 -37.45
N GLU A 184 -15.70 -21.87 -36.53
CA GLU A 184 -16.30 -21.82 -35.20
C GLU A 184 -15.43 -20.93 -34.29
N ALA A 185 -15.98 -19.82 -33.82
CA ALA A 185 -15.32 -18.91 -32.90
C ALA A 185 -15.94 -19.00 -31.51
N VAL A 186 -15.11 -19.16 -30.48
CA VAL A 186 -15.54 -19.22 -29.08
C VAL A 186 -15.06 -17.95 -28.38
N VAL A 187 -15.99 -17.15 -27.87
CA VAL A 187 -15.69 -15.93 -27.12
C VAL A 187 -16.00 -16.15 -25.65
N LEU A 188 -14.99 -16.08 -24.79
CA LEU A 188 -15.12 -16.26 -23.35
C LEU A 188 -15.13 -14.90 -22.66
N GLY A 189 -16.27 -14.56 -22.06
CA GLY A 189 -16.47 -13.29 -21.38
C GLY A 189 -17.66 -12.52 -21.94
N ARG A 190 -18.41 -11.86 -21.05
CA ARG A 190 -19.59 -11.04 -21.40
C ARG A 190 -19.35 -9.54 -21.20
N SER A 191 -18.08 -9.13 -21.17
CA SER A 191 -17.73 -7.74 -20.88
C SER A 191 -18.21 -6.84 -22.02
N LYS A 192 -18.58 -5.60 -21.66
CA LYS A 192 -18.95 -4.56 -22.64
C LYS A 192 -17.75 -4.11 -23.50
N ILE A 193 -16.53 -4.31 -22.99
CA ILE A 193 -15.29 -3.83 -23.63
C ILE A 193 -14.80 -4.81 -24.71
N VAL A 194 -14.75 -6.12 -24.40
CA VAL A 194 -14.20 -7.13 -25.32
C VAL A 194 -15.22 -8.20 -25.68
N GLY A 195 -15.79 -8.88 -24.69
CA GLY A 195 -16.52 -10.13 -24.92
C GLY A 195 -17.72 -9.98 -25.87
N SER A 196 -18.71 -9.19 -25.48
CA SER A 196 -19.91 -8.96 -26.30
C SER A 196 -19.61 -8.33 -27.67
N PRO A 197 -18.84 -7.23 -27.78
CA PRO A 197 -18.56 -6.64 -29.09
C PRO A 197 -17.71 -7.53 -30.00
N MET A 198 -16.79 -8.33 -29.45
CA MET A 198 -16.01 -9.28 -30.27
C MET A 198 -16.89 -10.38 -30.84
N ALA A 199 -17.87 -10.88 -30.08
CA ALA A 199 -18.82 -11.87 -30.57
C ALA A 199 -19.65 -11.33 -31.74
N ASP A 200 -20.15 -10.10 -31.63
CA ASP A 200 -20.89 -9.45 -32.71
C ASP A 200 -19.99 -9.18 -33.93
N LEU A 201 -18.74 -8.74 -33.71
CA LEU A 201 -17.78 -8.46 -34.78
C LEU A 201 -17.44 -9.73 -35.58
N LEU A 202 -17.13 -10.84 -34.92
CA LEU A 202 -16.83 -12.12 -35.58
C LEU A 202 -18.05 -12.68 -36.33
N LYS A 203 -19.25 -12.50 -35.79
CA LYS A 203 -20.51 -12.88 -36.43
C LYS A 203 -20.71 -12.12 -37.76
N TRP A 204 -20.41 -10.83 -37.79
CA TRP A 204 -20.47 -10.04 -39.03
C TRP A 204 -19.32 -10.32 -40.01
N HIS A 205 -18.24 -10.95 -39.54
CA HIS A 205 -17.20 -11.55 -40.37
C HIS A 205 -17.50 -13.02 -40.78
N HIS A 206 -18.77 -13.43 -40.72
CA HIS A 206 -19.28 -14.73 -41.16
C HIS A 206 -18.74 -15.95 -40.38
N ALA A 207 -18.29 -15.76 -39.14
CA ALA A 207 -17.98 -16.88 -38.24
C ALA A 207 -19.25 -17.40 -37.53
N THR A 208 -19.24 -18.68 -37.17
CA THR A 208 -20.21 -19.25 -36.23
C THR A 208 -19.70 -18.97 -34.81
N VAL A 209 -20.38 -18.09 -34.07
CA VAL A 209 -19.86 -17.61 -32.77
C VAL A 209 -20.62 -18.24 -31.60
N THR A 210 -19.88 -18.84 -30.67
CA THR A 210 -20.39 -19.30 -29.36
C THR A 210 -19.85 -18.42 -28.24
N THR A 211 -20.72 -17.68 -27.56
CA THR A 211 -20.35 -16.86 -26.40
C THR A 211 -20.50 -17.66 -25.11
N CYS A 212 -19.44 -17.72 -24.31
CA CYS A 212 -19.40 -18.50 -23.07
C CYS A 212 -19.23 -17.62 -21.83
N HIS A 213 -19.93 -17.98 -20.75
CA HIS A 213 -19.67 -17.45 -19.42
C HIS A 213 -18.69 -18.37 -18.69
N SER A 214 -17.94 -17.85 -17.72
CA SER A 214 -17.11 -18.65 -16.78
C SER A 214 -17.88 -19.67 -15.92
N LYS A 215 -19.21 -19.77 -16.08
CA LYS A 215 -20.11 -20.69 -15.36
C LYS A 215 -20.76 -21.72 -16.30
N THR A 216 -20.39 -21.73 -17.58
CA THR A 216 -20.83 -22.76 -18.53
C THR A 216 -20.34 -24.13 -18.04
N LYS A 217 -21.23 -25.12 -17.97
CA LYS A 217 -20.94 -26.44 -17.35
C LYS A 217 -19.83 -27.20 -18.09
N ASP A 218 -19.92 -27.26 -19.42
CA ASP A 218 -18.99 -28.03 -20.26
C ASP A 218 -18.03 -27.09 -21.01
N LEU A 219 -17.54 -26.05 -20.33
CA LEU A 219 -16.70 -25.03 -20.94
C LEU A 219 -15.46 -25.59 -21.66
N PRO A 220 -14.71 -26.58 -21.12
CA PRO A 220 -13.56 -27.15 -21.81
C PRO A 220 -13.91 -27.75 -23.19
N ASP A 221 -15.04 -28.44 -23.28
CA ASP A 221 -15.48 -29.08 -24.53
C ASP A 221 -16.00 -28.07 -25.55
N VAL A 222 -16.54 -26.94 -25.09
CA VAL A 222 -16.94 -25.84 -25.98
C VAL A 222 -15.69 -25.14 -26.55
N VAL A 223 -14.70 -24.84 -25.72
CA VAL A 223 -13.44 -24.21 -26.16
C VAL A 223 -12.70 -25.11 -27.17
N ARG A 224 -12.72 -26.43 -26.96
CA ARG A 224 -12.06 -27.40 -27.84
C ARG A 224 -12.66 -27.49 -29.25
N ARG A 225 -13.87 -26.98 -29.48
CA ARG A 225 -14.44 -26.90 -30.84
C ARG A 225 -13.99 -25.66 -31.61
N GLY A 226 -13.60 -24.60 -30.91
CA GLY A 226 -13.25 -23.32 -31.51
C GLY A 226 -12.00 -23.40 -32.37
N ASP A 227 -12.11 -22.97 -33.64
CA ASP A 227 -10.97 -22.65 -34.49
C ASP A 227 -10.38 -21.28 -34.13
N ILE A 228 -11.20 -20.39 -33.56
CA ILE A 228 -10.81 -19.08 -33.04
C ILE A 228 -11.30 -18.98 -31.60
N VAL A 229 -10.42 -18.66 -30.65
CA VAL A 229 -10.75 -18.51 -29.24
C VAL A 229 -10.34 -17.12 -28.78
N VAL A 230 -11.31 -16.31 -28.33
CA VAL A 230 -11.01 -14.99 -27.75
C VAL A 230 -11.39 -15.00 -26.27
N VAL A 231 -10.44 -14.65 -25.41
CA VAL A 231 -10.59 -14.73 -23.95
C VAL A 231 -10.53 -13.33 -23.35
N GLY A 232 -11.52 -13.00 -22.51
CA GLY A 232 -11.62 -11.72 -21.80
C GLY A 232 -12.53 -11.84 -20.58
N ILE A 233 -12.15 -12.73 -19.65
CA ILE A 233 -12.92 -13.09 -18.45
C ILE A 233 -12.40 -12.42 -17.17
N GLY A 234 -11.18 -11.84 -17.21
CA GLY A 234 -10.56 -11.14 -16.09
C GLY A 234 -10.15 -12.07 -14.93
N ARG A 235 -9.74 -13.29 -15.26
CA ARG A 235 -9.24 -14.31 -14.33
C ARG A 235 -8.02 -15.00 -14.95
N ALA A 236 -6.85 -14.65 -14.41
CA ALA A 236 -5.59 -15.24 -14.81
C ALA A 236 -5.61 -16.78 -14.74
N ASP A 237 -4.96 -17.43 -15.70
CA ASP A 237 -4.77 -18.89 -15.82
C ASP A 237 -6.05 -19.73 -15.78
N PHE A 238 -7.21 -19.15 -16.12
CA PHE A 238 -8.49 -19.84 -16.03
C PHE A 238 -8.73 -20.76 -17.23
N VAL A 239 -8.37 -20.34 -18.44
CA VAL A 239 -8.45 -21.19 -19.63
C VAL A 239 -7.18 -22.01 -19.74
N LYS A 240 -7.30 -23.34 -19.76
CA LYS A 240 -6.14 -24.24 -19.79
C LYS A 240 -5.78 -24.61 -21.23
N GLY A 241 -4.49 -24.81 -21.48
CA GLY A 241 -3.99 -25.15 -22.83
C GLY A 241 -4.56 -26.44 -23.40
N ASP A 242 -4.91 -27.42 -22.55
CA ASP A 242 -5.56 -28.68 -22.95
C ASP A 242 -7.02 -28.53 -23.41
N TRP A 243 -7.61 -27.35 -23.24
CA TRP A 243 -8.94 -27.01 -23.77
C TRP A 243 -8.87 -26.52 -25.20
N ILE A 244 -7.69 -26.12 -25.68
CA ILE A 244 -7.49 -25.46 -26.97
C ILE A 244 -7.24 -26.53 -28.05
N LYS A 245 -7.93 -26.38 -29.18
CA LYS A 245 -7.76 -27.25 -30.35
C LYS A 245 -6.43 -26.97 -31.04
N GLU A 246 -5.76 -28.03 -31.53
CA GLU A 246 -4.55 -27.88 -32.34
C GLU A 246 -4.83 -27.05 -33.61
N GLY A 247 -4.00 -26.03 -33.86
CA GLY A 247 -4.17 -25.11 -34.97
C GLY A 247 -5.21 -24.00 -34.76
N ALA A 248 -5.80 -23.88 -33.56
CA ALA A 248 -6.69 -22.77 -33.23
C ALA A 248 -5.92 -21.45 -33.02
N VAL A 249 -6.54 -20.34 -33.40
CA VAL A 249 -6.04 -18.99 -33.09
C VAL A 249 -6.59 -18.56 -31.75
N VAL A 250 -5.70 -18.19 -30.84
CA VAL A 250 -6.08 -17.77 -29.47
C VAL A 250 -5.68 -16.32 -29.27
N VAL A 251 -6.64 -15.48 -28.89
CA VAL A 251 -6.38 -14.09 -28.53
C VAL A 251 -6.79 -13.86 -27.08
N ASP A 252 -5.78 -13.67 -26.23
CA ASP A 252 -5.99 -13.32 -24.84
C ASP A 252 -6.02 -11.79 -24.69
N CYS A 253 -7.20 -11.25 -24.39
CA CYS A 253 -7.40 -9.82 -24.20
C CYS A 253 -7.58 -9.50 -22.67
N GLY A 254 -7.22 -10.43 -21.77
CA GLY A 254 -7.28 -10.28 -20.30
C GLY A 254 -5.98 -9.72 -19.70
N ILE A 255 -6.07 -8.66 -18.88
CA ILE A 255 -4.93 -8.10 -18.14
C ILE A 255 -5.33 -7.94 -16.69
N LYS A 256 -4.54 -8.52 -15.77
CA LYS A 256 -4.60 -8.18 -14.35
C LYS A 256 -3.21 -7.88 -13.83
N CYS A 257 -2.96 -6.62 -13.45
CA CYS A 257 -1.87 -6.30 -12.53
C CYS A 257 -2.23 -6.90 -11.16
N ASP A 258 -1.72 -8.09 -10.83
CA ASP A 258 -1.65 -8.49 -9.43
C ASP A 258 -0.53 -7.66 -8.78
N SER A 259 -0.82 -7.10 -7.61
CA SER A 259 0.12 -6.41 -6.70
C SER A 259 1.39 -7.20 -6.33
N ARG A 260 1.51 -8.44 -6.82
CA ARG A 260 2.64 -9.37 -6.62
C ARG A 260 3.57 -9.51 -7.83
N CYS A 261 3.22 -8.94 -8.99
CA CYS A 261 3.95 -9.17 -10.24
C CYS A 261 4.12 -7.85 -11.01
N TRP A 262 5.18 -7.07 -10.72
CA TRP A 262 5.50 -5.87 -11.51
C TRP A 262 6.25 -6.19 -12.82
N ALA A 263 6.46 -7.47 -13.15
CA ALA A 263 7.29 -7.86 -14.29
C ALA A 263 6.57 -8.65 -15.40
N ASN A 264 5.43 -9.30 -15.14
CA ASN A 264 4.70 -10.07 -16.16
C ASN A 264 3.20 -9.75 -16.09
N ASP A 265 2.66 -9.20 -17.17
CA ASP A 265 1.22 -9.18 -17.41
C ASP A 265 0.76 -10.63 -17.60
N CYS A 266 0.05 -11.21 -16.62
CA CYS A 266 -0.50 -12.56 -16.75
C CYS A 266 -1.87 -12.51 -17.43
N GLY A 267 -2.00 -13.19 -18.57
CA GLY A 267 -3.24 -13.36 -19.31
C GLY A 267 -4.25 -14.30 -18.64
N ASP A 268 -5.47 -14.37 -19.17
CA ASP A 268 -6.52 -15.28 -18.74
C ASP A 268 -6.29 -16.76 -19.17
N VAL A 269 -5.36 -17.00 -20.11
CA VAL A 269 -4.97 -18.31 -20.63
C VAL A 269 -3.66 -18.79 -19.99
N ASP A 270 -3.63 -20.03 -19.52
CA ASP A 270 -2.45 -20.69 -18.95
C ASP A 270 -1.41 -20.98 -20.04
N GLU A 271 -0.38 -20.12 -20.11
CA GLU A 271 0.73 -20.23 -21.07
C GLU A 271 1.67 -21.43 -20.81
N GLN A 272 1.52 -22.19 -19.71
CA GLN A 272 2.44 -23.30 -19.37
C GLN A 272 2.36 -24.51 -20.32
N HIS A 273 1.39 -24.54 -21.24
CA HIS A 273 1.21 -25.60 -22.25
C HIS A 273 1.48 -25.15 -23.69
N SER A 274 1.83 -23.88 -23.90
CA SER A 274 2.42 -23.35 -25.13
C SER A 274 3.90 -23.11 -24.86
N GLY A 275 4.79 -23.71 -25.64
CA GLY A 275 6.24 -23.53 -25.49
C GLY A 275 6.65 -22.06 -25.32
N PRO A 276 7.72 -21.77 -24.57
CA PRO A 276 7.97 -20.42 -24.07
C PRO A 276 8.19 -19.41 -25.20
N CYS A 277 7.49 -18.27 -25.07
CA CYS A 277 7.69 -17.04 -25.81
C CYS A 277 9.17 -16.66 -25.90
N GLN A 278 9.68 -16.57 -27.13
CA GLN A 278 10.89 -15.81 -27.41
C GLN A 278 10.51 -14.34 -27.64
N GLU A 279 10.44 -13.56 -26.57
CA GLU A 279 10.87 -12.16 -26.58
C GLU A 279 11.62 -11.88 -25.27
N GLY A 280 12.94 -11.68 -25.37
CA GLY A 280 13.73 -10.84 -24.45
C GLY A 280 14.11 -11.36 -23.06
N SER A 281 13.61 -12.49 -22.57
CA SER A 281 14.18 -13.16 -21.38
C SER A 281 14.15 -14.67 -21.60
N SER A 282 15.18 -15.16 -22.27
CA SER A 282 15.49 -16.58 -22.37
C SER A 282 15.29 -17.27 -21.02
N ASN A 283 14.55 -18.38 -21.03
CA ASN A 283 14.42 -19.31 -19.93
C ASN A 283 15.82 -19.89 -19.62
N ALA A 284 16.68 -19.10 -18.97
CA ALA A 284 18.01 -19.49 -18.50
C ALA A 284 17.94 -20.79 -17.68
N LYS A 285 16.80 -20.98 -17.00
CA LYS A 285 16.45 -22.20 -16.29
C LYS A 285 16.43 -23.45 -17.20
N GLU A 286 15.79 -23.41 -18.37
CA GLU A 286 15.76 -24.58 -19.26
C GLU A 286 17.08 -24.82 -19.99
N TYR A 287 17.78 -23.76 -20.41
CA TYR A 287 19.07 -23.87 -21.08
C TYR A 287 20.20 -24.38 -20.16
N LEU A 288 20.17 -24.05 -18.86
CA LEU A 288 21.12 -24.59 -17.89
C LEU A 288 20.83 -26.05 -17.53
N THR A 289 19.58 -26.49 -17.64
CA THR A 289 19.16 -27.85 -17.25
C THR A 289 19.29 -28.84 -18.42
N ARG A 290 19.12 -28.39 -19.66
CA ARG A 290 19.42 -29.18 -20.87
C ARG A 290 20.89 -28.99 -21.26
N ARG A 291 21.75 -29.98 -20.99
CA ARG A 291 23.14 -30.01 -21.48
C ARG A 291 23.21 -30.11 -23.01
N GLN A 292 22.95 -29.01 -23.71
CA GLN A 292 23.31 -28.86 -25.12
C GLN A 292 24.79 -28.42 -25.23
N PRO A 293 25.50 -28.76 -26.32
CA PRO A 293 26.87 -28.30 -26.52
C PRO A 293 26.87 -26.79 -26.76
N VAL A 294 27.39 -26.03 -25.80
CA VAL A 294 27.58 -24.57 -25.90
C VAL A 294 29.05 -24.27 -26.18
N ASP A 295 29.33 -23.20 -26.92
CA ASP A 295 30.68 -22.70 -27.18
C ASP A 295 31.45 -22.42 -25.86
N ALA A 296 32.71 -22.84 -25.78
CA ALA A 296 33.55 -22.69 -24.58
C ALA A 296 33.80 -21.22 -24.18
N ASN A 297 33.67 -20.28 -25.13
CA ASN A 297 33.83 -18.84 -24.90
C ASN A 297 32.52 -18.15 -24.50
N PHE A 298 31.38 -18.82 -24.58
CA PHE A 298 30.11 -18.22 -24.18
C PHE A 298 30.11 -17.93 -22.68
N ARG A 299 29.69 -16.72 -22.30
CA ARG A 299 29.47 -16.29 -20.92
C ARG A 299 28.11 -15.61 -20.85
N MET A 300 27.31 -15.97 -19.86
CA MET A 300 25.99 -15.41 -19.63
C MET A 300 26.00 -14.52 -18.38
N TRP A 301 25.59 -13.27 -18.54
CA TRP A 301 25.50 -12.30 -17.45
C TRP A 301 24.02 -11.94 -17.24
N LEU A 302 23.50 -12.22 -16.06
CA LEU A 302 22.13 -11.88 -15.67
C LEU A 302 22.18 -10.76 -14.63
N SER A 303 21.48 -9.66 -14.90
CA SER A 303 21.31 -8.54 -13.96
C SER A 303 19.85 -8.45 -13.56
N SER A 304 19.56 -8.58 -12.27
CA SER A 304 18.21 -8.42 -11.72
C SER A 304 18.27 -7.82 -10.33
N LYS A 305 17.22 -7.11 -9.93
CA LYS A 305 17.02 -6.77 -8.52
C LYS A 305 16.64 -8.07 -7.77
N PRO A 306 17.04 -8.23 -6.50
CA PRO A 306 16.64 -9.40 -5.72
C PRO A 306 15.12 -9.47 -5.63
N ASP A 307 14.53 -10.54 -6.14
CA ASP A 307 13.09 -10.78 -6.10
C ASP A 307 12.80 -12.21 -5.60
N PRO A 308 11.88 -12.41 -4.62
CA PRO A 308 11.52 -13.74 -4.14
C PRO A 308 10.99 -14.70 -5.21
N SER A 309 10.44 -14.18 -6.31
CA SER A 309 9.95 -14.98 -7.43
C SER A 309 11.08 -15.46 -8.35
N PHE A 310 12.32 -15.00 -8.15
CA PHE A 310 13.44 -15.34 -9.03
C PHE A 310 13.78 -16.84 -8.93
N PRO A 311 13.96 -17.56 -10.05
CA PRO A 311 14.13 -19.01 -10.00
C PRO A 311 15.38 -19.46 -9.23
N VAL A 312 15.16 -20.20 -8.15
CA VAL A 312 16.22 -20.73 -7.26
C VAL A 312 17.24 -21.58 -8.03
N SER A 313 16.82 -22.31 -9.06
CA SER A 313 17.69 -23.15 -9.89
C SER A 313 18.75 -22.35 -10.67
N ILE A 314 18.41 -21.16 -11.16
CA ILE A 314 19.36 -20.27 -11.84
C ILE A 314 20.36 -19.72 -10.83
N LEU A 315 19.87 -19.31 -9.65
CA LEU A 315 20.74 -18.85 -8.57
C LEU A 315 21.68 -19.97 -8.11
N GLN A 316 21.23 -21.21 -8.02
CA GLN A 316 22.08 -22.34 -7.63
C GLN A 316 23.17 -22.65 -8.67
N ALA A 317 22.88 -22.47 -9.97
CA ALA A 317 23.81 -22.77 -11.06
C ALA A 317 24.79 -21.64 -11.40
N GLY A 318 24.44 -20.38 -11.11
CA GLY A 318 25.23 -19.19 -11.45
C GLY A 318 26.11 -18.66 -10.31
N LEU A 319 27.13 -17.88 -10.68
CA LEU A 319 27.87 -17.05 -9.73
C LEU A 319 27.04 -15.80 -9.41
N LYS A 320 26.85 -15.51 -8.12
CA LYS A 320 26.06 -14.35 -7.66
C LYS A 320 27.02 -13.23 -7.29
N MET A 321 26.79 -12.06 -7.83
CA MET A 321 27.47 -10.83 -7.44
C MET A 321 26.41 -9.81 -7.05
N THR A 322 26.39 -9.41 -5.77
CA THR A 322 25.57 -8.30 -5.31
C THR A 322 26.43 -7.04 -5.29
N VAL A 323 25.96 -6.01 -5.99
CA VAL A 323 26.59 -4.70 -5.99
C VAL A 323 25.76 -3.80 -5.08
N GLU A 324 26.27 -3.56 -3.89
CA GLU A 324 25.71 -2.57 -2.97
C GLU A 324 26.52 -1.28 -3.06
N PRO A 325 25.87 -0.11 -3.08
CA PRO A 325 26.60 1.14 -3.04
C PRO A 325 27.34 1.25 -1.70
N PRO A 326 28.63 1.67 -1.70
CA PRO A 326 29.39 1.82 -0.48
C PRO A 326 28.68 2.79 0.48
N PRO A 327 28.48 2.41 1.75
CA PRO A 327 27.83 3.27 2.74
C PRO A 327 28.75 4.40 3.18
N GLY A 328 28.17 5.49 3.67
CA GLY A 328 28.87 6.63 4.24
C GLY A 328 28.80 7.89 3.37
N ILE A 329 28.98 9.03 4.01
CA ILE A 329 28.91 10.34 3.33
C ILE A 329 30.03 10.49 2.31
N LYS A 330 31.26 10.09 2.67
CA LYS A 330 32.41 10.11 1.78
C LYS A 330 32.13 9.39 0.46
N ALA A 331 31.58 8.18 0.53
CA ALA A 331 31.33 7.36 -0.64
C ALA A 331 30.18 7.91 -1.51
N ASN A 332 29.12 8.43 -0.88
CA ASN A 332 28.03 9.11 -1.59
C ASN A 332 28.50 10.41 -2.26
N LEU A 333 29.37 11.19 -1.61
CA LEU A 333 29.98 12.40 -2.18
C LEU A 333 30.87 12.08 -3.38
N LEU A 334 31.73 11.06 -3.28
CA LEU A 334 32.54 10.60 -4.42
C LEU A 334 31.68 10.07 -5.56
N ARG A 335 30.51 9.49 -5.29
CA ARG A 335 29.57 9.10 -6.36
C ARG A 335 28.93 10.32 -7.03
N SER A 336 28.64 11.39 -6.30
CA SER A 336 28.05 12.60 -6.86
C SER A 336 29.05 13.50 -7.59
N LEU A 337 30.27 13.63 -7.05
CA LEU A 337 31.32 14.57 -7.51
C LEU A 337 32.53 13.88 -8.17
N GLY A 338 32.58 12.55 -8.20
CA GLY A 338 33.72 11.79 -8.71
C GLY A 338 33.86 11.88 -10.23
N GLY A 339 35.11 11.99 -10.70
CA GLY A 339 35.45 12.31 -12.08
C GLY A 339 35.10 11.26 -13.15
N VAL A 340 34.72 10.03 -12.78
CA VAL A 340 34.31 8.99 -13.75
C VAL A 340 32.87 8.56 -13.44
N GLY A 341 31.90 9.16 -14.13
CA GLY A 341 30.47 8.80 -14.03
C GLY A 341 29.69 9.47 -12.90
N GLY A 342 30.25 10.51 -12.25
CA GLY A 342 29.52 11.34 -11.30
C GLY A 342 28.42 12.18 -11.97
N VAL A 343 27.38 12.51 -11.21
CA VAL A 343 26.25 13.35 -11.67
C VAL A 343 26.73 14.77 -11.99
N VAL A 344 27.72 15.26 -11.25
CA VAL A 344 28.38 16.54 -11.51
C VAL A 344 29.64 16.29 -12.34
N THR A 345 29.59 16.65 -13.62
CA THR A 345 30.75 16.60 -14.51
C THR A 345 31.68 17.79 -14.29
N GLU A 346 32.93 17.68 -14.73
CA GLU A 346 33.90 18.79 -14.71
C GLU A 346 33.36 20.03 -15.44
N SER A 347 32.55 19.83 -16.48
CA SER A 347 31.86 20.92 -17.18
C SER A 347 30.83 21.66 -16.32
N VAL A 348 30.08 20.98 -15.44
CA VAL A 348 29.11 21.60 -14.52
C VAL A 348 29.82 22.26 -13.33
N TRP A 349 30.94 21.68 -12.90
CA TRP A 349 31.75 22.23 -11.82
C TRP A 349 32.47 23.53 -12.22
N GLU A 350 33.06 23.56 -13.41
CA GLU A 350 33.75 24.74 -13.94
C GLU A 350 32.82 25.75 -14.62
N ASP A 351 31.56 25.40 -14.87
CA ASP A 351 30.55 26.39 -15.22
C ASP A 351 30.44 27.41 -14.07
N SER A 352 30.74 28.66 -14.39
CA SER A 352 30.87 29.72 -13.40
C SER A 352 29.53 30.15 -12.79
N GLY A 353 28.41 29.64 -13.30
CA GLY A 353 27.07 29.93 -12.79
C GLY A 353 26.84 31.43 -12.56
N PRO A 354 25.94 31.82 -11.64
CA PRO A 354 25.65 33.22 -11.33
C PRO A 354 26.61 33.87 -10.32
N GLY A 355 27.78 33.27 -9.98
CA GLY A 355 28.78 33.92 -9.11
C GLY A 355 29.73 32.99 -8.33
N PRO A 356 30.70 33.54 -7.57
CA PRO A 356 31.75 32.78 -6.87
C PRO A 356 31.23 31.85 -5.76
N ALA A 357 29.97 32.01 -5.36
CA ALA A 357 29.29 31.15 -4.38
C ALA A 357 28.76 29.83 -4.98
N TRP A 358 28.76 29.69 -6.32
CA TRP A 358 28.18 28.54 -7.01
C TRP A 358 28.76 27.20 -6.57
N LYS A 359 30.10 27.05 -6.63
CA LYS A 359 30.81 25.82 -6.26
C LYS A 359 30.53 25.40 -4.80
N ARG A 360 30.44 26.37 -3.88
CA ARG A 360 30.11 26.13 -2.45
C ARG A 360 28.71 25.55 -2.28
N LEU A 361 27.75 26.07 -3.03
CA LEU A 361 26.35 25.66 -2.93
C LEU A 361 26.07 24.36 -3.67
N LEU A 362 26.75 24.13 -4.79
CA LEU A 362 26.73 22.84 -5.49
C LEU A 362 27.31 21.74 -4.60
N PHE A 363 28.44 22.01 -3.94
CA PHE A 363 28.98 21.09 -2.93
C PHE A 363 28.00 20.88 -1.77
N GLY A 364 27.40 21.96 -1.26
CA GLY A 364 26.38 21.89 -0.21
C GLY A 364 25.14 21.05 -0.61
N LEU A 365 24.74 21.09 -1.88
CA LEU A 365 23.66 20.26 -2.41
C LEU A 365 24.04 18.79 -2.49
N CYS A 366 25.23 18.47 -3.01
CA CYS A 366 25.75 17.10 -3.04
C CYS A 366 25.86 16.53 -1.62
N PHE A 367 26.29 17.36 -0.66
CA PHE A 367 26.39 16.99 0.74
C PHE A 367 25.01 16.78 1.39
N PHE A 368 24.06 17.66 1.11
CA PHE A 368 22.67 17.51 1.53
C PHE A 368 22.09 16.20 0.99
N ASN A 369 22.30 15.89 -0.28
CA ASN A 369 21.86 14.64 -0.89
C ASN A 369 22.48 13.42 -0.18
N ALA A 370 23.79 13.46 0.10
CA ALA A 370 24.47 12.40 0.83
C ALA A 370 23.88 12.18 2.24
N ILE A 371 23.56 13.25 2.97
CA ILE A 371 22.88 13.16 4.28
C ILE A 371 21.50 12.54 4.15
N VAL A 372 20.70 12.97 3.17
CA VAL A 372 19.33 12.49 2.97
C VAL A 372 19.32 10.98 2.68
N HIS A 373 20.27 10.50 1.88
CA HIS A 373 20.47 9.07 1.62
C HIS A 373 20.94 8.31 2.87
N GLU A 374 21.96 8.80 3.56
CA GLU A 374 22.50 8.14 4.75
C GLU A 374 21.52 8.13 5.92
N ARG A 375 20.64 9.14 6.04
CA ARG A 375 19.61 9.16 7.10
C ARG A 375 18.64 8.00 7.03
N LYS A 376 18.47 7.35 5.85
CA LYS A 376 17.61 6.16 5.71
C LYS A 376 18.05 5.00 6.58
N LYS A 377 19.35 4.89 6.90
CA LYS A 377 19.87 3.80 7.74
C LYS A 377 19.27 3.77 9.14
N PHE A 378 18.78 4.91 9.64
CA PHE A 378 18.21 5.04 10.98
C PHE A 378 16.71 4.68 11.05
N GLY A 379 16.10 4.23 9.96
CA GLY A 379 14.68 3.87 9.92
C GLY A 379 13.79 5.03 10.35
N ALA A 380 12.84 4.77 11.27
CA ALA A 380 11.89 5.75 11.79
C ALA A 380 12.54 6.97 12.49
N LEU A 381 13.76 6.84 13.01
CA LEU A 381 14.51 7.99 13.58
C LEU A 381 15.08 8.90 12.48
N GLY A 382 15.28 8.34 11.28
CA GLY A 382 15.72 9.06 10.09
C GLY A 382 14.56 9.75 9.39
N TRP A 383 13.58 8.96 8.98
CA TRP A 383 12.37 9.35 8.26
C TRP A 383 11.19 8.55 8.79
N ASN A 384 10.04 9.17 9.00
CA ASN A 384 8.83 8.44 9.42
C ASN A 384 8.42 7.41 8.37
N ILE A 385 8.57 7.75 7.09
CA ILE A 385 8.26 6.89 5.93
C ILE A 385 9.54 6.63 5.13
N PRO A 386 9.78 5.40 4.67
CA PRO A 386 10.93 5.09 3.82
C PRO A 386 10.74 5.66 2.41
N TYR A 387 11.35 6.82 2.12
CA TYR A 387 11.34 7.43 0.78
C TYR A 387 12.46 6.90 -0.11
N GLU A 388 12.23 6.86 -1.42
CA GLU A 388 13.26 6.62 -2.43
C GLU A 388 13.76 7.95 -3.01
N PHE A 389 15.08 8.17 -2.94
CA PHE A 389 15.75 9.34 -3.51
C PHE A 389 16.69 8.80 -4.59
N THR A 390 16.79 9.51 -5.70
CA THR A 390 17.52 9.10 -6.90
C THR A 390 18.52 10.16 -7.31
N ALA A 391 19.54 9.78 -8.09
CA ALA A 391 20.55 10.71 -8.59
C ALA A 391 19.97 11.83 -9.48
N SER A 392 18.83 11.60 -10.14
CA SER A 392 18.10 12.58 -10.95
C SER A 392 17.49 13.73 -10.13
N ASP A 393 17.39 13.60 -8.80
CA ASP A 393 16.89 14.68 -7.94
C ASP A 393 17.89 15.83 -7.74
N LEU A 394 19.08 15.71 -8.34
CA LEU A 394 20.16 16.70 -8.26
C LEU A 394 20.15 17.72 -9.42
N GLU A 395 19.27 17.58 -10.41
CA GLU A 395 19.32 18.38 -11.66
C GLU A 395 18.60 19.75 -11.57
N GLU A 396 19.28 20.78 -12.11
CA GLU A 396 18.93 22.21 -12.34
C GLU A 396 17.96 22.94 -11.37
N VAL A 397 18.48 23.89 -10.56
CA VAL A 397 17.66 24.73 -9.67
C VAL A 397 18.00 26.24 -9.75
N PRO A 398 17.06 27.14 -10.13
CA PRO A 398 17.29 28.59 -10.21
C PRO A 398 17.37 29.35 -8.86
N TRP A 399 18.24 30.37 -8.83
CA TRP A 399 18.80 31.06 -7.65
C TRP A 399 17.83 31.68 -6.62
N LYS A 400 16.74 32.34 -7.04
CA LYS A 400 15.84 33.05 -6.10
C LYS A 400 14.87 32.12 -5.35
N ALA A 401 14.77 30.87 -5.78
CA ALA A 401 13.82 29.91 -5.25
C ALA A 401 14.49 28.59 -4.80
N ILE A 402 15.84 28.51 -4.74
CA ILE A 402 16.56 27.25 -4.48
C ILE A 402 16.05 26.51 -3.24
N ARG A 403 15.90 27.19 -2.10
CA ARG A 403 15.44 26.52 -0.88
C ARG A 403 14.02 25.94 -1.01
N TYR A 404 13.14 26.67 -1.70
CA TYR A 404 11.76 26.25 -1.95
C TYR A 404 11.70 25.16 -3.02
N LEU A 405 12.43 25.32 -4.12
CA LEU A 405 12.49 24.35 -5.21
C LEU A 405 13.11 23.04 -4.75
N THR A 406 14.30 23.08 -4.14
CA THR A 406 14.97 21.89 -3.62
C THR A 406 14.16 21.26 -2.47
N GLY A 407 13.69 22.07 -1.51
CA GLY A 407 13.02 21.58 -0.31
C GLY A 407 11.58 21.13 -0.51
N ASP A 408 10.76 21.90 -1.23
CA ASP A 408 9.31 21.67 -1.35
C ASP A 408 8.90 21.04 -2.68
N ILE A 409 9.64 21.25 -3.76
CA ILE A 409 9.27 20.74 -5.09
C ILE A 409 10.04 19.46 -5.43
N VAL A 410 11.38 19.49 -5.41
CA VAL A 410 12.22 18.37 -5.85
C VAL A 410 12.22 17.24 -4.81
N TYR A 411 12.72 17.51 -3.60
CA TYR A 411 12.70 16.52 -2.53
C TYR A 411 11.33 16.50 -1.84
N GLY A 412 10.68 17.65 -1.68
CA GLY A 412 9.35 17.76 -1.08
C GLY A 412 8.24 17.08 -1.87
N GLY A 413 8.35 17.00 -3.21
CA GLY A 413 7.43 16.22 -4.03
C GLY A 413 7.45 14.70 -3.75
N ARG A 414 8.52 14.20 -3.12
CA ARG A 414 8.65 12.79 -2.70
C ARG A 414 8.29 12.56 -1.23
N VAL A 415 8.46 13.59 -0.40
CA VAL A 415 8.21 13.51 1.05
C VAL A 415 6.77 13.88 1.33
N THR A 416 5.96 12.89 1.69
CA THR A 416 4.51 13.05 1.90
C THR A 416 4.15 13.44 3.33
N ASP A 417 4.97 13.09 4.31
CA ASP A 417 4.73 13.44 5.71
C ASP A 417 5.18 14.87 6.05
N TYR A 418 4.32 15.61 6.74
CA TYR A 418 4.58 17.01 7.11
C TYR A 418 5.77 17.14 8.08
N TRP A 419 5.96 16.20 9.00
CA TRP A 419 7.08 16.25 9.95
C TRP A 419 8.41 15.94 9.26
N ASP A 420 8.41 14.96 8.35
CA ASP A 420 9.56 14.69 7.50
C ASP A 420 9.89 15.88 6.59
N GLN A 421 8.90 16.56 6.01
CA GLN A 421 9.12 17.77 5.19
C GLN A 421 9.77 18.89 6.03
N ARG A 422 9.30 19.10 7.26
CA ARG A 422 9.92 20.06 8.19
C ARG A 422 11.36 19.69 8.55
N CYS A 423 11.62 18.40 8.79
CA CYS A 423 12.97 17.89 9.05
C CYS A 423 13.89 18.15 7.85
N LEU A 424 13.44 17.80 6.65
CA LEU A 424 14.14 18.03 5.39
C LEU A 424 14.48 19.52 5.19
N GLN A 425 13.50 20.43 5.38
CA GLN A 425 13.72 21.88 5.28
C GLN A 425 14.69 22.41 6.34
N SER A 426 14.68 21.83 7.55
CA SER A 426 15.62 22.20 8.62
C SER A 426 17.05 21.76 8.30
N ILE A 427 17.22 20.57 7.70
CA ILE A 427 18.52 20.08 7.25
C ILE A 427 19.01 20.93 6.08
N LEU A 428 18.17 21.19 5.08
CA LEU A 428 18.49 22.03 3.93
C LEU A 428 18.91 23.44 4.36
N GLY A 429 18.27 23.98 5.41
CA GLY A 429 18.62 25.28 6.00
C GLY A 429 20.06 25.37 6.54
N LYS A 430 20.74 24.25 6.85
CA LYS A 430 22.15 24.25 7.25
C LYS A 430 23.10 24.44 6.06
N PHE A 431 22.71 23.97 4.87
CA PHE A 431 23.51 24.02 3.64
C PHE A 431 23.23 25.29 2.83
N TYR A 432 21.95 25.67 2.76
CA TYR A 432 21.49 26.87 2.07
C TYR A 432 21.16 27.99 3.08
N SER A 433 22.22 28.57 3.65
CA SER A 433 22.15 29.75 4.51
C SER A 433 23.17 30.80 4.09
N PRO A 434 22.93 32.09 4.39
CA PRO A 434 23.94 33.14 4.19
C PRO A 434 25.23 32.89 4.97
N MET A 435 25.16 32.16 6.09
CA MET A 435 26.32 31.80 6.90
C MET A 435 27.20 30.75 6.21
N ALA A 436 26.61 29.84 5.42
CA ALA A 436 27.34 28.83 4.65
C ALA A 436 28.23 29.41 3.54
N LEU A 437 28.06 30.69 3.21
CA LEU A 437 28.90 31.42 2.25
C LEU A 437 30.18 31.97 2.89
N GLN A 438 30.32 31.96 4.21
CA GLN A 438 31.50 32.45 4.92
C GLN A 438 32.58 31.38 5.01
N GLU A 439 33.85 31.77 4.92
CA GLU A 439 35.01 30.86 5.01
C GLU A 439 35.19 30.21 6.38
N SER A 440 34.69 30.86 7.43
CA SER A 440 34.72 30.38 8.81
C SER A 440 33.58 29.42 9.14
N TYR A 441 32.73 29.04 8.19
CA TYR A 441 31.59 28.17 8.44
C TYR A 441 31.97 26.70 8.30
N GLY A 442 31.69 25.89 9.32
CA GLY A 442 31.75 24.43 9.27
C GLY A 442 30.35 23.83 9.30
N TYR A 443 30.12 22.75 8.57
CA TYR A 443 28.88 21.96 8.69
C TYR A 443 28.79 21.23 10.05
N THR A 444 29.93 21.07 10.71
CA THR A 444 30.10 20.47 12.04
C THR A 444 30.89 21.40 12.94
N VAL A 445 30.73 21.25 14.25
CA VAL A 445 31.41 22.06 15.28
C VAL A 445 32.93 21.84 15.25
N ASP A 446 33.37 20.64 14.84
CA ASP A 446 34.78 20.26 14.74
C ASP A 446 35.46 20.76 13.46
N TYR A 447 34.74 21.45 12.57
CA TYR A 447 35.23 21.99 11.29
C TYR A 447 35.83 20.95 10.32
N VAL A 448 35.67 19.65 10.58
CA VAL A 448 36.12 18.56 9.71
C VAL A 448 35.39 18.62 8.36
N TYR A 449 34.08 18.82 8.40
CA TYR A 449 33.23 18.98 7.23
C TYR A 449 32.99 20.48 6.99
N ARG A 450 33.54 21.02 5.89
CA ARG A 450 33.49 22.45 5.53
C ARG A 450 33.19 22.65 4.04
N PRO A 451 32.56 23.77 3.64
CA PRO A 451 32.41 24.12 2.25
C PRO A 451 33.78 24.40 1.61
N PRO A 452 34.01 23.96 0.35
CA PRO A 452 35.28 24.21 -0.32
C PRO A 452 35.51 25.71 -0.61
N PRO A 453 36.77 26.15 -0.79
CA PRO A 453 37.08 27.48 -1.32
C PRO A 453 36.44 27.70 -2.71
N PRO A 454 36.12 28.96 -3.09
CA PRO A 454 35.38 29.26 -4.31
C PRO A 454 36.21 29.03 -5.59
N GLU A 455 37.54 28.93 -5.49
CA GLU A 455 38.46 28.79 -6.62
C GLU A 455 39.01 27.36 -6.78
N ILE A 456 38.40 26.35 -6.14
CA ILE A 456 38.91 24.97 -6.17
C ILE A 456 38.53 24.25 -7.48
N SER A 457 39.47 23.46 -8.01
CA SER A 457 39.19 22.50 -9.08
C SER A 457 38.47 21.26 -8.55
N LEU A 458 37.77 20.54 -9.42
CA LEU A 458 37.07 19.31 -9.05
C LEU A 458 38.03 18.24 -8.49
N SER A 459 39.24 18.12 -9.05
CA SER A 459 40.27 17.18 -8.59
C SER A 459 40.70 17.40 -7.14
N VAL A 460 40.98 18.64 -6.76
CA VAL A 460 41.38 18.99 -5.39
C VAL A 460 40.18 18.87 -4.43
N CYS A 461 38.96 19.08 -4.91
CA CYS A 461 37.75 18.77 -4.14
C CYS A 461 37.60 17.26 -3.86
N CYS A 462 37.93 16.40 -4.84
CA CYS A 462 37.94 14.95 -4.65
C CYS A 462 39.00 14.52 -3.63
N GLU A 463 40.22 15.08 -3.68
CA GLU A 463 41.26 14.83 -2.67
C GLU A 463 40.80 15.23 -1.25
N TYR A 464 40.08 16.35 -1.13
CA TYR A 464 39.47 16.76 0.13
C TYR A 464 38.44 15.73 0.64
N ILE A 465 37.57 15.22 -0.24
CA ILE A 465 36.57 14.19 0.10
C ILE A 465 37.27 12.88 0.48
N GLU A 466 38.37 12.52 -0.19
CA GLU A 466 39.17 11.35 0.14
C GLU A 466 39.84 11.46 1.52
N GLY A 467 40.17 12.68 1.96
CA GLY A 467 40.66 12.96 3.31
C GLY A 467 39.61 12.87 4.43
N LEU A 468 38.31 12.75 4.12
CA LEU A 468 37.26 12.68 5.13
C LEU A 468 37.26 11.34 5.90
N PRO A 469 36.79 11.35 7.17
CA PRO A 469 36.61 10.12 7.95
C PRO A 469 35.72 9.10 7.25
N THR A 470 36.02 7.82 7.43
CA THR A 470 35.17 6.71 6.94
C THR A 470 33.96 6.43 7.82
N VAL A 471 33.99 6.85 9.09
CA VAL A 471 32.88 6.68 10.03
C VAL A 471 32.31 8.06 10.35
N ASP A 472 31.05 8.26 10.00
CA ASP A 472 30.35 9.52 10.19
C ASP A 472 29.63 9.57 11.56
N ALA A 473 29.81 10.67 12.30
CA ALA A 473 29.11 10.88 13.57
C ALA A 473 27.61 11.16 13.36
N PRO A 474 26.71 10.67 14.24
CA PRO A 474 25.26 10.96 14.17
C PRO A 474 24.90 12.46 14.15
N GLU A 475 25.74 13.30 14.77
CA GLU A 475 25.58 14.75 14.86
C GLU A 475 25.56 15.42 13.48
N LEU A 476 26.29 14.87 12.51
CA LEU A 476 26.32 15.34 11.13
C LEU A 476 24.95 15.24 10.46
N PHE A 477 24.19 14.21 10.79
CA PHE A 477 22.81 14.04 10.33
C PHE A 477 21.83 14.91 11.13
N GLY A 478 22.27 15.64 12.15
CA GLY A 478 21.42 16.36 13.09
C GLY A 478 20.74 15.45 14.13
N MET A 479 21.36 14.31 14.45
CA MET A 479 20.87 13.34 15.43
C MET A 479 21.79 13.29 16.66
N ASP A 480 21.23 12.79 17.76
CA ASP A 480 21.98 12.49 18.98
C ASP A 480 22.83 11.21 18.83
N GLN A 481 23.87 11.06 19.65
CA GLN A 481 24.76 9.89 19.63
C GLN A 481 24.00 8.57 19.91
N ASN A 482 22.91 8.62 20.66
CA ASN A 482 22.04 7.46 20.92
C ASN A 482 21.41 6.90 19.63
N ALA A 483 21.26 7.70 18.57
CA ALA A 483 20.77 7.20 17.29
C ALA A 483 21.74 6.17 16.67
N GLY A 484 23.05 6.36 16.87
CA GLY A 484 24.07 5.39 16.48
C GLY A 484 23.93 4.07 17.24
N THR A 485 23.74 4.15 18.57
CA THR A 485 23.51 2.97 19.41
C THR A 485 22.23 2.22 19.03
N ALA A 486 21.13 2.95 18.76
CA ALA A 486 19.87 2.36 18.33
C ALA A 486 20.00 1.65 16.97
N PHE A 487 20.71 2.26 16.02
CA PHE A 487 21.02 1.65 14.73
C PHE A 487 21.79 0.34 14.89
N LEU A 488 22.88 0.34 15.67
CA LEU A 488 23.68 -0.86 15.93
C LEU A 488 22.87 -1.95 16.65
N ALA A 489 22.01 -1.56 17.59
CA ALA A 489 21.11 -2.50 18.27
C ALA A 489 20.10 -3.13 17.31
N ASN A 490 19.53 -2.36 16.38
CA ASN A 490 18.62 -2.87 15.35
C ASN A 490 19.33 -3.82 14.38
N GLN A 491 20.53 -3.46 13.92
CA GLN A 491 21.35 -4.32 13.07
C GLN A 491 21.72 -5.63 13.77
N GLY A 492 22.09 -5.56 15.06
CA GLY A 492 22.35 -6.74 15.88
C GLY A 492 21.13 -7.65 16.03
N ARG A 493 19.92 -7.08 16.24
CA ARG A 493 18.68 -7.86 16.28
C ARG A 493 18.35 -8.52 14.95
N ALA A 494 18.54 -7.82 13.84
CA ALA A 494 18.34 -8.37 12.50
C ALA A 494 19.29 -9.55 12.24
N LEU A 495 20.58 -9.38 12.56
CA LEU A 495 21.57 -10.46 12.46
C LEU A 495 21.19 -11.68 13.31
N ILE A 496 20.75 -11.48 14.55
CA ILE A 496 20.30 -12.57 15.41
C ILE A 496 19.07 -13.27 14.83
N ALA A 497 18.11 -12.52 14.28
CA ALA A 497 16.93 -13.09 13.64
C ALA A 497 17.31 -13.93 12.40
N ASP A 498 18.23 -13.43 11.57
CA ASP A 498 18.76 -14.15 10.41
C ASP A 498 19.50 -15.42 10.82
N LEU A 499 20.31 -15.36 11.89
CA LEU A 499 21.01 -16.52 12.46
C LEU A 499 20.02 -17.57 12.98
N LEU A 500 18.96 -17.15 13.69
CA LEU A 500 17.90 -18.05 14.15
C LEU A 500 17.13 -18.67 12.98
N ALA A 501 16.89 -17.91 11.90
CA ALA A 501 16.26 -18.42 10.69
C ALA A 501 17.15 -19.42 9.93
N ALA A 502 18.46 -19.21 9.96
CA ALA A 502 19.45 -20.09 9.34
C ALA A 502 19.74 -21.37 10.15
N GLN A 503 19.41 -21.40 11.45
CA GLN A 503 19.57 -22.60 12.26
C GLN A 503 18.65 -23.72 11.72
N PRO A 504 19.21 -24.90 11.38
CA PRO A 504 18.39 -26.03 10.96
C PRO A 504 17.45 -26.39 12.12
N ARG A 505 16.14 -26.46 11.85
CA ARG A 505 15.09 -26.88 12.82
C ARG A 505 15.21 -28.35 13.27
N LEU A 506 16.35 -28.99 13.00
CA LEU A 506 16.73 -30.29 13.53
C LEU A 506 17.23 -30.07 14.96
N THR A 507 16.36 -30.41 15.91
CA THR A 507 16.68 -30.63 17.33
C THR A 507 17.07 -29.40 18.16
N ALA A 508 16.10 -28.53 18.45
CA ALA A 508 16.07 -27.84 19.74
C ALA A 508 15.58 -28.81 20.83
N ALA A 509 16.34 -29.88 21.06
CA ALA A 509 16.13 -30.85 22.11
C ALA A 509 17.45 -31.08 22.85
N VAL A 510 18.03 -30.01 23.38
CA VAL A 510 19.09 -30.11 24.39
C VAL A 510 18.78 -29.08 25.48
N GLY A 511 17.86 -29.44 26.38
CA GLY A 511 17.63 -28.66 27.62
C GLY A 511 16.19 -28.59 28.12
N SER A 512 15.20 -28.92 27.29
CA SER A 512 13.79 -28.98 27.68
C SER A 512 13.18 -30.26 27.12
N ASN A 513 12.66 -31.14 27.99
CA ASN A 513 11.92 -32.35 27.59
C ASN A 513 10.53 -32.04 26.97
N LYS A 514 10.24 -30.77 26.66
CA LYS A 514 8.97 -30.33 26.08
C LYS A 514 9.07 -30.28 24.57
N THR A 515 8.12 -30.91 23.89
CA THR A 515 7.96 -30.79 22.43
C THR A 515 7.50 -29.36 22.08
N ASN A 516 7.61 -28.97 20.82
CA ASN A 516 7.08 -27.68 20.35
C ASN A 516 5.58 -27.54 20.68
N ASP A 517 4.84 -28.64 20.59
CA ASP A 517 3.42 -28.68 20.93
C ASP A 517 3.18 -28.44 22.42
N ASP A 518 4.01 -29.04 23.29
CA ASP A 518 3.93 -28.80 24.74
C ASP A 518 4.23 -27.33 25.09
N ILE A 519 5.22 -26.72 24.43
CA ILE A 519 5.58 -25.31 24.63
C ILE A 519 4.42 -24.39 24.23
N VAL A 520 3.80 -24.65 23.06
CA VAL A 520 2.65 -23.86 22.60
C VAL A 520 1.46 -24.06 23.52
N LEU A 521 1.16 -25.30 23.94
CA LEU A 521 0.04 -25.59 24.83
C LEU A 521 0.20 -24.95 26.21
N ASP A 522 1.42 -24.92 26.75
CA ASP A 522 1.73 -24.21 28.00
C ASP A 522 1.51 -22.70 27.83
N LEU A 523 2.05 -22.10 26.76
CA LEU A 523 1.90 -20.67 26.49
C LEU A 523 0.43 -20.28 26.24
N VAL A 524 -0.33 -21.10 25.52
CA VAL A 524 -1.77 -20.93 25.31
C VAL A 524 -2.51 -20.99 26.64
N SER A 525 -2.16 -21.94 27.51
CA SER A 525 -2.81 -22.10 28.82
C SER A 525 -2.51 -20.94 29.77
N ASP A 526 -1.27 -20.45 29.77
CA ASP A 526 -0.84 -19.34 30.62
C ASP A 526 -1.46 -18.02 30.14
N THR A 527 -1.48 -17.77 28.83
CA THR A 527 -2.11 -16.57 28.25
C THR A 527 -3.63 -16.55 28.46
N LEU A 528 -4.32 -17.69 28.33
CA LEU A 528 -5.76 -17.81 28.62
C LEU A 528 -6.10 -17.57 30.09
N LYS A 529 -5.21 -17.92 31.02
CA LYS A 529 -5.39 -17.66 32.46
C LYS A 529 -5.10 -16.20 32.81
N TYR A 530 -4.11 -15.62 32.16
CA TYR A 530 -3.62 -14.27 32.46
C TYR A 530 -4.55 -13.18 31.90
N LEU A 531 -5.10 -13.38 30.70
CA LEU A 531 -5.98 -12.40 30.06
C LEU A 531 -7.46 -12.65 30.41
N PRO A 532 -8.19 -11.65 30.91
CA PRO A 532 -9.63 -11.80 31.17
C PRO A 532 -10.41 -11.96 29.86
N GLN A 533 -11.58 -12.59 29.91
CA GLN A 533 -12.42 -12.81 28.73
C GLN A 533 -13.19 -11.55 28.29
N ARG A 534 -13.44 -10.65 29.23
CA ARG A 534 -14.05 -9.33 29.03
C ARG A 534 -13.44 -8.32 29.99
N VAL A 535 -13.52 -7.04 29.65
CA VAL A 535 -13.08 -5.93 30.52
C VAL A 535 -13.99 -5.83 31.76
N ASP A 536 -15.28 -6.16 31.62
CA ASP A 536 -16.23 -6.22 32.73
C ASP A 536 -16.30 -7.63 33.33
N SER A 537 -15.74 -7.79 34.53
CA SER A 537 -15.74 -9.06 35.28
C SER A 537 -17.04 -9.32 36.05
N THR A 538 -17.92 -8.33 36.17
CA THR A 538 -19.19 -8.42 36.93
C THR A 538 -20.40 -8.32 36.00
N SER A 539 -20.84 -9.44 35.43
CA SER A 539 -22.21 -9.55 34.97
C SER A 539 -22.78 -10.92 35.32
N ASP A 540 -23.80 -10.90 36.18
CA ASP A 540 -24.69 -12.01 36.46
C ASP A 540 -25.10 -12.72 35.16
N GLY A 541 -24.73 -13.99 35.03
CA GLY A 541 -25.46 -15.14 34.45
C GLY A 541 -26.29 -15.04 33.15
N LEU A 542 -26.41 -13.90 32.46
CA LEU A 542 -27.43 -13.68 31.42
C LEU A 542 -26.87 -13.38 30.02
N THR A 543 -25.55 -13.35 29.84
CA THR A 543 -24.91 -13.21 28.50
C THR A 543 -24.32 -14.48 27.91
N ALA A 544 -24.57 -15.65 28.51
CA ALA A 544 -24.09 -16.95 28.01
C ALA A 544 -24.80 -17.44 26.74
N GLY A 545 -25.91 -16.81 26.32
CA GLY A 545 -26.79 -17.33 25.26
C GLY A 545 -26.55 -16.85 23.83
N LEU A 546 -25.48 -16.10 23.52
CA LEU A 546 -25.25 -15.54 22.16
C LEU A 546 -24.11 -16.22 21.39
N LEU A 547 -23.53 -17.31 21.92
CA LEU A 547 -22.43 -18.04 21.30
C LEU A 547 -22.75 -19.54 21.09
N ASP A 548 -24.02 -19.91 20.96
CA ASP A 548 -24.39 -21.26 20.50
C ASP A 548 -24.39 -21.30 18.96
N PRO A 549 -23.52 -22.10 18.30
CA PRO A 549 -23.42 -22.17 16.84
C PRO A 549 -24.61 -22.84 16.14
N ARG A 550 -25.65 -23.28 16.85
CA ARG A 550 -26.70 -24.16 16.30
C ARG A 550 -28.05 -23.51 15.95
N LEU A 551 -28.23 -22.20 16.04
CA LEU A 551 -29.51 -21.57 15.67
C LEU A 551 -29.48 -20.89 14.29
N GLY A 552 -29.82 -21.67 13.26
CA GLY A 552 -30.22 -21.16 11.96
C GLY A 552 -31.59 -20.45 12.02
N SER A 553 -31.71 -19.38 11.24
CA SER A 553 -32.93 -18.62 10.92
C SER A 553 -33.71 -18.01 12.10
N VAL A 554 -33.38 -16.77 12.45
CA VAL A 554 -34.33 -15.88 13.14
C VAL A 554 -34.43 -14.57 12.35
N SER A 555 -35.67 -14.18 12.01
CA SER A 555 -35.99 -13.04 11.15
C SER A 555 -35.51 -11.69 11.75
N PRO A 556 -35.10 -10.72 10.91
CA PRO A 556 -34.50 -9.44 11.33
C PRO A 556 -35.33 -8.63 12.34
N ASP A 557 -36.66 -8.78 12.31
CA ASP A 557 -37.58 -8.02 13.16
C ASP A 557 -37.58 -8.49 14.63
N ARG A 558 -37.29 -9.77 14.91
CA ARG A 558 -37.16 -10.25 16.30
C ARG A 558 -35.86 -9.79 16.96
N LEU A 559 -34.79 -9.65 16.18
CA LEU A 559 -33.52 -9.05 16.62
C LEU A 559 -33.70 -7.58 16.98
N ARG A 560 -34.44 -6.79 16.18
CA ARG A 560 -34.76 -5.40 16.51
C ARG A 560 -35.59 -5.27 17.79
N GLN A 561 -36.62 -6.09 17.98
CA GLN A 561 -37.44 -6.06 19.20
C GLN A 561 -36.68 -6.50 20.46
N MET A 562 -35.76 -7.47 20.37
CA MET A 562 -34.88 -7.85 21.49
C MET A 562 -33.83 -6.79 21.82
N THR A 563 -33.29 -6.10 20.81
CA THR A 563 -32.33 -5.01 21.00
C THR A 563 -32.99 -3.80 21.66
N GLN A 564 -34.25 -3.50 21.30
CA GLN A 564 -35.00 -2.37 21.84
C GLN A 564 -35.45 -2.59 23.29
N LYS A 565 -35.73 -3.84 23.69
CA LYS A 565 -36.06 -4.19 25.09
C LYS A 565 -34.81 -4.22 25.99
N LYS A 566 -33.63 -4.59 25.47
CA LYS A 566 -32.36 -4.61 26.22
C LYS A 566 -31.73 -3.24 26.49
N LEU A 567 -32.04 -2.22 25.68
CA LEU A 567 -31.58 -0.85 25.93
C LEU A 567 -32.16 -0.25 27.22
N SER A 568 -33.25 -0.83 27.75
CA SER A 568 -33.94 -0.37 28.97
C SER A 568 -33.45 -0.99 30.28
N GLN A 569 -32.47 -1.91 30.25
CA GLN A 569 -31.94 -2.60 31.44
C GLN A 569 -30.42 -2.51 31.58
N ASP A 570 -29.75 -1.68 30.80
CA ASP A 570 -28.29 -1.54 30.82
C ASP A 570 -27.86 -0.51 31.91
N PRO A 571 -27.04 -0.88 32.91
CA PRO A 571 -26.65 0.02 34.01
C PRO A 571 -25.95 1.32 33.59
N LEU A 572 -25.47 1.44 32.35
CA LEU A 572 -24.83 2.65 31.79
C LEU A 572 -25.75 3.52 30.91
N ALA A 573 -26.98 3.10 30.59
CA ALA A 573 -27.85 3.82 29.66
C ALA A 573 -28.32 5.18 30.21
N ASP A 574 -28.56 5.30 31.52
CA ASP A 574 -29.12 6.51 32.15
C ASP A 574 -28.17 7.74 32.15
N HIS A 575 -26.85 7.54 31.95
CA HIS A 575 -25.84 8.61 31.96
C HIS A 575 -25.30 8.98 30.57
N ALA A 576 -25.71 8.27 29.52
CA ALA A 576 -25.28 8.53 28.15
C ALA A 576 -25.63 9.96 27.69
N ASP A 577 -26.68 10.56 28.27
CA ASP A 577 -27.19 11.87 27.87
C ASP A 577 -26.41 13.07 28.45
N GLN A 578 -25.41 12.88 29.33
CA GLN A 578 -24.70 14.01 29.95
C GLN A 578 -23.16 14.02 29.88
N SER A 579 -22.45 12.90 29.72
CA SER A 579 -20.97 12.90 29.74
C SER A 579 -20.32 12.24 28.52
N VAL A 580 -19.59 13.04 27.72
CA VAL A 580 -18.86 12.59 26.52
C VAL A 580 -17.76 11.57 26.89
N TYR A 581 -17.17 11.68 28.07
CA TYR A 581 -16.16 10.74 28.56
C TYR A 581 -16.67 9.31 28.70
N VAL A 582 -17.92 9.14 29.16
CA VAL A 582 -18.55 7.82 29.34
C VAL A 582 -18.81 7.17 27.97
N THR A 583 -19.15 7.96 26.96
CA THR A 583 -19.34 7.44 25.60
C THR A 583 -18.05 6.92 24.98
N VAL A 584 -16.92 7.61 25.20
CA VAL A 584 -15.61 7.15 24.74
C VAL A 584 -15.18 5.89 25.49
N LEU A 585 -15.34 5.86 26.82
CA LEU A 585 -15.05 4.68 27.63
C LEU A 585 -15.80 3.44 27.11
N ARG A 586 -17.10 3.57 26.81
CA ARG A 586 -17.90 2.48 26.26
C ARG A 586 -17.40 1.99 24.91
N GLN A 587 -17.05 2.90 24.00
CA GLN A 587 -16.52 2.54 22.68
C GLN A 587 -15.18 1.81 22.79
N GLU A 588 -14.30 2.26 23.68
CA GLU A 588 -13.01 1.63 23.94
C GLU A 588 -13.17 0.24 24.56
N ILE A 589 -14.03 0.08 25.58
CA ILE A 589 -14.33 -1.23 26.18
C ILE A 589 -14.83 -2.22 25.12
N ASN A 590 -15.76 -1.81 24.25
CA ASN A 590 -16.27 -2.68 23.18
C ASN A 590 -15.17 -3.15 22.21
N ARG A 591 -14.15 -2.31 21.96
CA ARG A 591 -13.00 -2.69 21.13
C ARG A 591 -12.09 -3.70 21.83
N PHE A 592 -11.80 -3.47 23.11
CA PHE A 592 -11.05 -4.44 23.93
C PHE A 592 -11.78 -5.78 24.04
N ASP A 593 -13.10 -5.78 24.28
CA ASP A 593 -13.89 -7.01 24.35
C ASP A 593 -13.89 -7.77 23.01
N ARG A 594 -13.93 -7.06 21.87
CA ARG A 594 -13.80 -7.68 20.55
C ARG A 594 -12.41 -8.30 20.35
N LEU A 595 -11.34 -7.60 20.72
CA LEU A 595 -9.97 -8.12 20.64
C LEU A 595 -9.79 -9.35 21.53
N LEU A 596 -10.20 -9.27 22.80
CA LEU A 596 -10.14 -10.39 23.76
C LEU A 596 -10.95 -11.59 23.24
N GLY A 597 -12.13 -11.36 22.66
CA GLY A 597 -12.93 -12.41 22.04
C GLY A 597 -12.20 -13.14 20.90
N ILE A 598 -11.50 -12.40 20.03
CA ILE A 598 -10.70 -12.97 18.94
C ILE A 598 -9.54 -13.78 19.51
N ILE A 599 -8.80 -13.25 20.49
CA ILE A 599 -7.68 -13.92 21.14
C ILE A 599 -8.14 -15.23 21.80
N HIS A 600 -9.18 -15.18 22.64
CA HIS A 600 -9.71 -16.36 23.34
C HIS A 600 -10.24 -17.43 22.37
N THR A 601 -10.91 -17.02 21.27
CA THR A 601 -11.39 -17.96 20.24
C THR A 601 -10.24 -18.59 19.45
N SER A 602 -9.22 -17.78 19.11
CA SER A 602 -8.02 -18.21 18.40
C SER A 602 -7.21 -19.20 19.25
N LEU A 603 -6.94 -18.87 20.52
CA LEU A 603 -6.22 -19.72 21.46
C LEU A 603 -6.98 -21.02 21.78
N SER A 604 -8.30 -20.95 21.95
CA SER A 604 -9.12 -22.13 22.18
C SER A 604 -9.13 -23.07 20.98
N SER A 605 -9.29 -22.51 19.77
CA SER A 605 -9.24 -23.27 18.52
C SER A 605 -7.85 -23.87 18.28
N LEU A 606 -6.78 -23.14 18.58
CA LEU A 606 -5.41 -23.62 18.47
C LEU A 606 -5.14 -24.78 19.44
N ARG A 607 -5.60 -24.68 20.69
CA ARG A 607 -5.50 -25.75 21.69
C ARG A 607 -6.18 -27.04 21.22
N LEU A 608 -7.34 -26.92 20.57
CA LEU A 608 -8.08 -28.07 20.01
C LEU A 608 -7.39 -28.63 18.76
N ALA A 609 -6.81 -27.76 17.92
CA ALA A 609 -6.11 -28.16 16.71
C ALA A 609 -4.80 -28.93 17.01
N VAL A 610 -4.01 -28.47 17.98
CA VAL A 610 -2.78 -29.16 18.43
C VAL A 610 -3.10 -30.53 19.05
N LYS A 611 -4.27 -30.67 19.69
CA LYS A 611 -4.77 -31.97 20.19
C LYS A 611 -5.37 -32.89 19.11
N GLY A 612 -5.50 -32.42 17.87
CA GLY A 612 -6.06 -33.17 16.76
C GLY A 612 -7.60 -33.22 16.70
N GLU A 613 -8.30 -32.41 17.50
CA GLU A 613 -9.77 -32.38 17.54
C GLU A 613 -10.38 -31.46 16.46
N VAL A 614 -9.59 -30.49 15.96
CA VAL A 614 -9.98 -29.53 14.92
C VAL A 614 -8.92 -29.51 13.82
N LEU A 615 -9.32 -29.38 12.56
CA LEU A 615 -8.41 -29.25 11.43
C LEU A 615 -7.58 -27.96 11.52
N MET A 616 -6.26 -28.09 11.30
CA MET A 616 -5.36 -26.95 11.21
C MET A 616 -5.70 -26.12 9.97
N SER A 617 -6.11 -24.86 10.17
CA SER A 617 -6.30 -23.88 9.10
C SER A 617 -5.05 -23.02 8.94
N GLU A 618 -4.89 -22.37 7.80
CA GLU A 618 -3.76 -21.46 7.51
C GLU A 618 -3.59 -20.39 8.62
N GLN A 619 -4.69 -19.87 9.16
CA GLN A 619 -4.68 -18.89 10.24
C GLN A 619 -4.19 -19.47 11.58
N LEU A 620 -4.54 -20.73 11.87
CA LEU A 620 -4.09 -21.42 13.08
C LEU A 620 -2.63 -21.84 12.97
N GLU A 621 -2.18 -22.23 11.78
CA GLU A 621 -0.77 -22.55 11.51
C GLU A 621 0.13 -21.30 11.60
N GLU A 622 -0.34 -20.15 11.11
CA GLU A 622 0.34 -18.87 11.30
C GLU A 622 0.44 -18.50 12.78
N ALA A 623 -0.66 -18.64 13.53
CA ALA A 623 -0.69 -18.37 14.96
C ALA A 623 0.23 -19.33 15.74
N TYR A 624 0.25 -20.62 15.40
CA TYR A 624 1.15 -21.61 15.99
C TYR A 624 2.62 -21.21 15.82
N ASN A 625 3.02 -20.90 14.59
CA ASN A 625 4.38 -20.46 14.28
C ASN A 625 4.72 -19.11 14.94
N ALA A 626 3.77 -18.17 15.00
CA ALA A 626 3.97 -16.88 15.66
C ALA A 626 4.24 -17.05 17.16
N LEU A 627 3.45 -17.88 17.85
CA LEU A 627 3.62 -18.17 19.27
C LEU A 627 4.97 -18.85 19.55
N LEU A 628 5.39 -19.81 18.73
CA LEU A 628 6.71 -20.44 18.84
C LEU A 628 7.86 -19.43 18.67
N CYS A 629 7.71 -18.47 17.77
CA CYS A 629 8.71 -17.44 17.51
C CYS A 629 8.58 -16.19 18.42
N ASN A 630 7.76 -16.25 19.49
CA ASN A 630 7.50 -15.13 20.41
C ASN A 630 7.03 -13.84 19.69
N ARG A 631 6.29 -14.01 18.59
CA ARG A 631 5.70 -12.95 17.75
C ARG A 631 4.19 -12.92 17.94
N VAL A 632 3.60 -11.73 17.85
CA VAL A 632 2.14 -11.57 17.89
C VAL A 632 1.53 -12.12 16.58
N PRO A 633 0.50 -13.00 16.63
CA PRO A 633 -0.21 -13.48 15.45
C PRO A 633 -0.84 -12.36 14.63
N LYS A 634 -0.84 -12.48 13.30
CA LYS A 634 -1.36 -11.42 12.39
C LYS A 634 -2.83 -11.12 12.62
N ALA A 635 -3.63 -12.15 12.93
CA ALA A 635 -5.06 -11.99 13.21
C ALA A 635 -5.32 -11.11 14.46
N TRP A 636 -4.40 -11.12 15.42
CA TRP A 636 -4.50 -10.28 16.62
C TRP A 636 -4.02 -8.87 16.30
N GLU A 637 -2.93 -8.73 15.56
CA GLU A 637 -2.38 -7.43 15.12
C GLU A 637 -3.40 -6.61 14.33
N GLN A 638 -4.13 -7.23 13.39
CA GLN A 638 -5.18 -6.58 12.60
C GLN A 638 -6.36 -6.06 13.44
N ALA A 639 -6.63 -6.69 14.58
CA ALA A 639 -7.72 -6.31 15.49
C ALA A 639 -7.24 -5.43 16.64
N ALA A 640 -5.92 -5.28 16.83
CA ALA A 640 -5.30 -4.61 17.96
C ALA A 640 -4.85 -3.18 17.63
N TYR A 641 -4.36 -2.48 18.65
CA TYR A 641 -3.62 -1.23 18.51
C TYR A 641 -2.21 -1.50 17.97
N GLU A 642 -1.65 -0.51 17.27
CA GLU A 642 -0.29 -0.62 16.71
C GLU A 642 0.75 -0.80 17.82
N SER A 643 1.58 -1.85 17.69
CA SER A 643 2.61 -2.15 18.68
C SER A 643 3.76 -2.94 18.06
N CYS A 644 4.99 -2.53 18.35
CA CYS A 644 6.21 -3.26 17.97
C CYS A 644 6.74 -4.15 19.11
N LYS A 645 5.93 -4.44 20.13
CA LYS A 645 6.34 -5.26 21.29
C LYS A 645 6.35 -6.75 20.93
N PRO A 646 7.32 -7.53 21.44
CA PRO A 646 7.27 -9.00 21.34
C PRO A 646 6.09 -9.56 22.14
N LEU A 647 5.69 -10.79 21.85
CA LEU A 647 4.44 -11.38 22.35
C LEU A 647 4.29 -11.27 23.87
N GLY A 648 5.28 -11.67 24.67
CA GLY A 648 5.20 -11.57 26.14
C GLY A 648 4.94 -10.14 26.64
N ALA A 649 5.77 -9.18 26.21
CA ALA A 649 5.61 -7.78 26.58
C ALA A 649 4.33 -7.15 26.01
N TRP A 650 3.82 -7.67 24.90
CA TRP A 650 2.56 -7.26 24.29
C TRP A 650 1.35 -7.74 25.11
N VAL A 651 1.35 -8.99 25.56
CA VAL A 651 0.32 -9.57 26.44
C VAL A 651 0.28 -8.83 27.78
N ASP A 652 1.43 -8.57 28.39
CA ASP A 652 1.52 -7.77 29.62
C ASP A 652 1.00 -6.34 29.42
N ASN A 653 1.28 -5.75 28.26
CA ASN A 653 0.78 -4.42 27.92
C ASN A 653 -0.74 -4.42 27.72
N LEU A 654 -1.29 -5.47 27.10
CA LEU A 654 -2.73 -5.64 26.92
C LEU A 654 -3.43 -5.81 28.28
N ALA A 655 -2.90 -6.64 29.17
CA ALA A 655 -3.43 -6.82 30.53
C ALA A 655 -3.50 -5.48 31.28
N LYS A 656 -2.39 -4.72 31.29
CA LYS A 656 -2.34 -3.38 31.92
C LYS A 656 -3.35 -2.39 31.34
N ARG A 657 -3.63 -2.47 30.03
CA ARG A 657 -4.66 -1.63 29.39
C ARG A 657 -6.06 -2.02 29.85
N VAL A 658 -6.34 -3.33 29.89
CA VAL A 658 -7.63 -3.84 30.37
C VAL A 658 -7.85 -3.44 31.83
N ASP A 659 -6.82 -3.53 32.67
CA ASP A 659 -6.86 -3.09 34.07
C ASP A 659 -7.12 -1.58 34.22
N PHE A 660 -6.55 -0.76 33.33
CA PHE A 660 -6.82 0.68 33.32
C PHE A 660 -8.30 0.99 33.02
N PHE A 661 -8.88 0.33 32.00
CA PHE A 661 -10.27 0.57 31.62
C PHE A 661 -11.27 -0.05 32.61
N SER A 662 -10.95 -1.19 33.22
CA SER A 662 -11.76 -1.77 34.29
C SER A 662 -11.77 -0.88 35.54
N GLY A 663 -10.60 -0.34 35.93
CA GLY A 663 -10.48 0.62 37.01
C GLY A 663 -11.25 1.92 36.75
N TRP A 664 -11.27 2.40 35.50
CA TRP A 664 -12.10 3.56 35.12
C TRP A 664 -13.60 3.23 35.21
N LEU A 665 -14.03 2.06 34.74
CA LEU A 665 -15.42 1.61 34.83
C LEU A 665 -15.92 1.56 36.29
N ASP A 666 -15.07 1.09 37.21
CA ASP A 666 -15.39 1.04 38.65
C ASP A 666 -15.61 2.42 39.27
N LEU A 667 -14.88 3.45 38.82
CA LEU A 667 -15.10 4.83 39.27
C LEU A 667 -16.48 5.34 38.84
N VAL A 668 -16.88 5.06 37.60
CA VAL A 668 -18.20 5.43 37.08
C VAL A 668 -19.31 4.72 37.86
N ARG A 669 -19.11 3.44 38.20
CA ARG A 669 -20.06 2.66 39.03
C ARG A 669 -20.21 3.21 40.43
N LYS A 670 -19.09 3.58 41.09
CA LYS A 670 -19.08 4.17 42.44
C LYS A 670 -19.81 5.52 42.50
N ASP A 671 -19.76 6.31 41.44
CA ASP A 671 -20.56 7.55 41.34
C ASP A 671 -22.06 7.26 41.25
N LYS A 672 -22.47 6.25 40.45
CA LYS A 672 -23.89 5.85 40.32
C LYS A 672 -24.47 5.38 41.67
N THR A 673 -23.74 4.55 42.42
CA THR A 673 -24.19 4.07 43.73
C THR A 673 -24.26 5.20 44.77
N SER A 674 -23.34 6.16 44.72
CA SER A 674 -23.34 7.34 45.59
C SER A 674 -24.52 8.27 45.33
N LYS A 675 -24.82 8.58 44.06
CA LYS A 675 -25.98 9.40 43.65
C LYS A 675 -27.32 8.73 43.99
N SER A 676 -27.41 7.40 43.81
CA SER A 676 -28.58 6.62 44.20
C SER A 676 -28.84 6.66 45.71
N ARG A 677 -27.79 6.56 46.54
CA ARG A 677 -27.88 6.70 48.01
C ARG A 677 -28.36 8.09 48.44
N MET A 678 -27.78 9.15 47.86
CA MET A 678 -28.18 10.54 48.16
C MET A 678 -29.64 10.83 47.78
N SER A 679 -30.13 10.27 46.67
CA SER A 679 -31.54 10.43 46.26
C SER A 679 -32.53 9.77 47.23
N ARG A 680 -32.13 8.68 47.91
CA ARG A 680 -32.95 7.99 48.93
C ARG A 680 -32.96 8.71 50.27
N GLU A 681 -31.87 9.37 50.66
CA GLU A 681 -31.78 10.13 51.92
C GLU A 681 -32.50 11.49 51.86
N SER A 682 -32.72 12.04 50.66
CA SER A 682 -33.42 13.32 50.44
C SER A 682 -34.95 13.25 50.63
N GLY A 683 -35.52 12.07 50.90
CA GLY A 683 -36.96 11.84 51.02
C GLY A 683 -37.57 12.07 52.41
N VAL A 684 -36.80 12.55 53.40
CA VAL A 684 -37.29 12.87 54.74
C VAL A 684 -37.27 14.38 54.96
N THR A 685 -38.46 14.98 55.05
CA THR A 685 -38.68 16.40 55.34
C THR A 685 -38.11 16.80 56.71
N SER A 686 -37.09 17.64 56.72
CA SER A 686 -36.84 18.55 57.84
C SER A 686 -36.30 19.89 57.31
N THR A 687 -36.88 20.97 57.82
CA THR A 687 -36.61 22.38 57.51
C THR A 687 -35.19 22.80 57.87
N PRO A 688 -34.50 23.65 57.08
CA PRO A 688 -33.14 24.07 57.40
C PRO A 688 -33.13 25.30 58.32
N THR A 689 -32.34 25.23 59.38
CA THR A 689 -31.88 26.38 60.19
C THR A 689 -30.51 26.83 59.69
N PRO A 690 -30.20 28.14 59.57
CA PRO A 690 -28.95 28.59 58.99
C PRO A 690 -27.89 28.83 60.07
N SER A 691 -27.07 27.82 60.34
CA SER A 691 -25.74 28.05 60.93
C SER A 691 -24.89 26.80 60.82
N GLN A 692 -23.96 26.75 59.86
CA GLN A 692 -22.55 26.42 60.09
C GLN A 692 -21.82 26.31 58.75
N SER A 693 -20.71 27.04 58.70
CA SER A 693 -19.72 27.08 57.64
C SER A 693 -18.84 25.83 57.59
N SER A 694 -18.34 25.57 56.38
CA SER A 694 -17.06 24.91 56.05
C SER A 694 -16.87 23.44 56.42
N MET A 695 -17.16 22.55 55.46
CA MET A 695 -16.21 21.54 54.95
C MET A 695 -16.59 21.22 53.50
N SER A 696 -15.72 21.53 52.53
CA SER A 696 -15.89 21.18 51.13
C SER A 696 -15.64 19.67 50.94
N VAL A 697 -16.68 18.85 51.04
CA VAL A 697 -16.62 17.45 50.59
C VAL A 697 -16.55 17.48 49.06
N SER A 698 -15.37 17.19 48.50
CA SER A 698 -15.17 17.13 47.05
C SER A 698 -16.10 16.06 46.46
N ALA A 699 -16.89 16.43 45.45
CA ALA A 699 -17.78 15.50 44.75
C ALA A 699 -17.01 14.26 44.23
N PRO A 700 -17.63 13.06 44.23
CA PRO A 700 -17.02 11.86 43.67
C PRO A 700 -16.69 12.06 42.19
N ARG A 701 -15.45 11.74 41.80
CA ARG A 701 -14.96 11.94 40.42
C ARG A 701 -15.39 10.78 39.53
N VAL A 702 -15.89 11.10 38.33
CA VAL A 702 -16.37 10.14 37.31
C VAL A 702 -15.25 9.67 36.37
N HIS A 703 -14.02 10.15 36.57
CA HIS A 703 -12.88 9.82 35.72
C HIS A 703 -11.54 9.83 36.51
N PRO A 704 -10.49 9.16 35.99
CA PRO A 704 -9.14 9.18 36.57
C PRO A 704 -8.51 10.58 36.61
N ASN A 705 -7.50 10.75 37.46
CA ASN A 705 -6.70 11.99 37.56
C ASN A 705 -5.67 12.11 36.43
N ALA A 706 -5.21 10.98 35.89
CA ALA A 706 -4.27 10.90 34.79
C ALA A 706 -4.75 9.84 33.81
N PHE A 707 -4.63 10.13 32.52
CA PHE A 707 -5.00 9.22 31.45
C PHE A 707 -3.74 8.69 30.78
N TRP A 708 -3.62 7.37 30.69
CA TRP A 708 -2.58 6.73 29.90
C TRP A 708 -2.95 6.83 28.41
N LEU A 709 -2.64 7.95 27.76
CA LEU A 709 -3.07 8.22 26.36
C LEU A 709 -2.69 7.10 25.37
N PRO A 710 -1.48 6.50 25.41
CA PRO A 710 -1.15 5.38 24.55
C PRO A 710 -1.99 4.12 24.78
N ALA A 711 -2.72 4.01 25.90
CA ALA A 711 -3.56 2.86 26.25
C ALA A 711 -4.80 2.73 25.36
N PHE A 712 -5.29 3.84 24.81
CA PHE A 712 -6.48 3.88 23.99
C PHE A 712 -6.23 3.25 22.61
N PHE A 713 -7.23 2.58 22.06
CA PHE A 713 -7.26 2.19 20.65
C PHE A 713 -7.34 3.41 19.75
N PHE A 714 -8.14 4.40 20.13
CA PHE A 714 -8.30 5.64 19.37
C PHE A 714 -8.12 6.89 20.24
N PRO A 715 -6.87 7.29 20.52
CA PRO A 715 -6.57 8.46 21.35
C PRO A 715 -7.20 9.75 20.82
N GLN A 716 -7.35 9.90 19.50
CA GLN A 716 -7.96 11.07 18.87
C GLN A 716 -9.41 11.28 19.31
N GLY A 717 -10.20 10.22 19.40
CA GLY A 717 -11.60 10.31 19.86
C GLY A 717 -11.69 10.76 21.31
N PHE A 718 -10.76 10.32 22.15
CA PHE A 718 -10.64 10.79 23.52
C PHE A 718 -10.25 12.28 23.60
N LEU A 719 -9.30 12.73 22.80
CA LEU A 719 -8.93 14.15 22.72
C LEU A 719 -10.11 15.02 22.26
N THR A 720 -10.86 14.60 21.24
CA THR A 720 -12.08 15.28 20.81
C THR A 720 -13.12 15.35 21.92
N ALA A 721 -13.28 14.28 22.71
CA ALA A 721 -14.18 14.29 23.86
C ALA A 721 -13.77 15.29 24.95
N ILE A 722 -12.46 15.49 25.17
CA ILE A 722 -11.96 16.56 26.06
C ILE A 722 -12.35 17.93 25.51
N LEU A 723 -12.14 18.20 24.22
CA LEU A 723 -12.50 19.48 23.60
C LEU A 723 -14.01 19.74 23.68
N GLN A 724 -14.83 18.73 23.41
CA GLN A 724 -16.29 18.83 23.50
C GLN A 724 -16.78 19.09 24.93
N THR A 725 -16.19 18.41 25.92
CA THR A 725 -16.55 18.63 27.33
C THR A 725 -16.18 20.04 27.75
N HIS A 726 -14.98 20.50 27.37
CA HIS A 726 -14.52 21.86 27.65
C HIS A 726 -15.39 22.94 26.96
N ALA A 727 -15.76 22.70 25.71
CA ALA A 727 -16.66 23.56 24.94
C ALA A 727 -18.03 23.70 25.60
N ARG A 728 -18.58 22.60 26.14
CA ARG A 728 -19.87 22.59 26.87
C ARG A 728 -19.77 23.31 28.21
N GLU A 729 -18.69 23.10 28.97
CA GLU A 729 -18.47 23.75 30.27
C GLU A 729 -18.31 25.27 30.14
N ARG A 730 -17.60 25.72 29.10
CA ARG A 730 -17.29 27.15 28.89
C ARG A 730 -18.17 27.84 27.85
N ASN A 731 -19.14 27.12 27.29
CA ASN A 731 -20.06 27.58 26.25
C ASN A 731 -19.34 28.27 25.07
N VAL A 732 -18.30 27.62 24.54
CA VAL A 732 -17.49 28.11 23.40
C VAL A 732 -17.52 27.11 22.24
N PRO A 733 -17.46 27.57 20.96
CA PRO A 733 -17.42 26.67 19.81
C PRO A 733 -16.19 25.76 19.85
N VAL A 734 -16.37 24.47 19.55
CA VAL A 734 -15.29 23.46 19.55
C VAL A 734 -14.18 23.84 18.56
N ASP A 735 -14.52 24.39 17.40
CA ASP A 735 -13.56 24.80 16.35
C ASP A 735 -12.65 25.96 16.80
N SER A 736 -13.03 26.67 17.86
CA SER A 736 -12.23 27.75 18.43
C SER A 736 -11.22 27.25 19.48
N LEU A 737 -11.17 25.95 19.76
CA LEU A 737 -10.32 25.37 20.80
C LEU A 737 -9.12 24.64 20.20
N SER A 738 -7.96 24.80 20.83
CA SER A 738 -6.77 24.01 20.52
C SER A 738 -6.11 23.48 21.79
N PHE A 739 -5.37 22.37 21.65
CA PHE A 739 -4.54 21.85 22.73
C PHE A 739 -3.25 22.65 22.81
N CYS A 740 -2.98 23.23 23.98
CA CYS A 740 -1.67 23.73 24.35
C CYS A 740 -1.08 22.83 25.43
N TYR A 741 0.24 22.76 25.51
CA TYR A 741 0.92 22.00 26.57
C TYR A 741 1.97 22.86 27.24
N ARG A 742 2.22 22.58 28.53
CA ARG A 742 3.34 23.12 29.29
C ARG A 742 4.09 21.95 29.91
N VAL A 743 5.40 21.89 29.68
CA VAL A 743 6.27 20.94 30.36
C VAL A 743 6.44 21.43 31.80
N LEU A 744 6.00 20.62 32.76
CA LEU A 744 6.19 20.83 34.19
C LEU A 744 7.56 20.26 34.59
N ASN A 745 8.32 21.00 35.38
CA ASN A 745 9.65 20.59 35.87
C ASN A 745 9.58 19.65 37.10
N GLU A 746 8.48 18.90 37.26
CA GLU A 746 8.28 17.98 38.37
C GLU A 746 8.76 16.57 38.02
N LYS A 747 9.53 15.96 38.92
CA LYS A 747 9.98 14.56 38.83
C LYS A 747 8.87 13.63 39.31
N TRP A 748 8.74 12.45 38.70
CA TRP A 748 7.78 11.43 39.14
C TRP A 748 8.12 10.94 40.57
N THR A 749 7.14 10.93 41.46
CA THR A 749 7.22 10.19 42.73
C THR A 749 6.74 8.75 42.53
N ASN A 750 7.50 7.78 43.04
CA ASN A 750 7.31 6.33 42.85
C ASN A 750 5.92 5.77 43.22
N GLN A 751 5.05 6.55 43.90
CA GLN A 751 3.69 6.13 44.26
C GLN A 751 2.65 6.28 43.13
N GLU A 752 2.98 6.98 42.03
CA GLU A 752 2.04 7.21 40.90
C GLU A 752 2.39 6.39 39.64
N LEU A 753 3.55 5.72 39.64
CA LEU A 753 3.99 4.82 38.57
C LEU A 753 3.35 3.45 38.78
N VAL A 754 2.14 3.24 38.26
CA VAL A 754 1.52 1.89 38.33
C VAL A 754 2.35 0.90 37.50
N HIS A 755 2.99 1.31 36.39
CA HIS A 755 3.75 0.39 35.55
C HIS A 755 4.88 1.09 34.75
N SER A 756 6.13 1.04 35.22
CA SER A 756 7.28 1.22 34.32
C SER A 756 8.48 0.38 34.74
N GLU A 757 9.07 -0.32 33.77
CA GLU A 757 10.44 -0.81 33.85
C GLU A 757 11.41 0.35 33.60
N SER A 758 12.40 0.45 34.49
CA SER A 758 13.67 1.17 34.38
C SER A 758 13.68 2.72 34.26
N ASN A 759 14.87 3.22 34.59
CA ASN A 759 15.24 4.52 35.15
C ASN A 759 15.26 5.65 34.10
N VAL A 760 14.09 6.11 33.65
CA VAL A 760 13.96 7.22 32.70
C VAL A 760 13.44 8.47 33.41
N ASP A 761 14.12 9.60 33.23
CA ASP A 761 13.77 10.89 33.85
C ASP A 761 12.56 11.51 33.13
N PHE A 762 11.36 11.13 33.53
CA PHE A 762 10.12 11.60 32.91
C PHE A 762 9.76 13.02 33.40
N LYS A 763 9.51 13.96 32.48
CA LYS A 763 8.93 15.28 32.80
C LYS A 763 7.41 15.22 32.68
N ARG A 764 6.68 15.76 33.66
CA ARG A 764 5.22 15.90 33.59
C ARG A 764 4.84 16.89 32.47
N VAL A 765 3.88 16.55 31.63
CA VAL A 765 3.32 17.46 30.62
C VAL A 765 1.87 17.74 30.99
N ALA A 766 1.56 18.98 31.35
CA ALA A 766 0.20 19.41 31.57
C ALA A 766 -0.38 19.91 30.24
N PHE A 767 -1.51 19.31 29.84
CA PHE A 767 -2.28 19.77 28.70
C PHE A 767 -3.37 20.75 29.16
N GLN A 768 -3.45 21.90 28.51
CA GLN A 768 -4.47 22.91 28.75
C GLN A 768 -5.19 23.22 27.43
N VAL A 769 -6.52 23.21 27.47
CA VAL A 769 -7.35 23.66 26.35
C VAL A 769 -7.46 25.19 26.39
N ARG A 770 -7.14 25.88 25.27
CA ARG A 770 -7.24 27.34 25.14
C ARG A 770 -8.03 27.73 23.89
N LYS A 771 -8.61 28.93 23.93
CA LYS A 771 -9.27 29.55 22.76
C LYS A 771 -8.18 30.02 21.79
N CYS A 772 -8.32 29.67 20.51
CA CYS A 772 -7.42 29.98 19.43
C CYS A 772 -7.51 31.47 19.06
N LEU A 773 -7.04 32.35 19.94
CA LEU A 773 -6.68 33.72 19.61
C LEU A 773 -5.17 33.74 19.37
N LYS A 774 -4.74 34.49 18.35
CA LYS A 774 -3.32 34.75 18.03
C LYS A 774 -2.54 34.93 19.33
N CYS A 775 -1.41 34.23 19.40
CA CYS A 775 -0.53 34.14 20.54
C CYS A 775 -0.28 35.51 21.20
N ASP A 776 -0.96 35.79 22.31
CA ASP A 776 -0.52 36.76 23.30
C ASP A 776 -0.41 36.03 24.64
N TRP A 777 0.84 35.70 25.01
CA TRP A 777 1.17 35.18 26.32
C TRP A 777 1.19 36.34 27.33
N ALA A 778 0.04 36.66 27.92
CA ALA A 778 -0.01 37.47 29.13
C ALA A 778 -0.28 36.56 30.34
N THR A 779 0.82 36.29 31.07
CA THR A 779 0.99 35.73 32.43
C THR A 779 0.05 34.63 32.91
#